data_AF-A0A0D0N5K9-F1
#
_entry.id   AF-A0A0D0N5K9-F1
#
_cell.length_a   1.000
_cell.length_b   1.000
_cell.length_c   1.000
_cell.angle_alpha   90.00
_cell.angle_beta   90.00
_cell.angle_gamma   90.00
#
_symmetry.space_group_name_H-M   'P 1'
#
loop_
_entity.id
_entity.type
_entity.pdbx_description
1 polymer ?
#
loop_
_entity_poly.entity_id
_entity_poly.type
_entity_poly.pdbx_seq_one_letter_code
_entity_poly.pdbx_strand_id
1 'polypeptide(L)'
;MDILMSKGSVGEDVERLRKALAKTLGSDADLFASLQRSGTPIDDDFDAAIRKWQAGVGLIGDGVVGPRCQVLLGLIALDKREFELVLDVAHVSKLFPATKAANIARYLPYIEAALGVAKLTDRPMILGALGTIRAETEGFVPISEGISKFNTPPGGAPFSLYDTRTDLGNGQPGDGERYRGRGFVQLTGKDNYRRYGQRVGLPLEAAPDRANAPEIAAVLLALFLADKAVKFRDAIRNDGVGGRDGLREARRLVNGGAHGLDRFRDVFERAKTVWSDVPAVARAGAAGAAAQPQAPARRTTDLRTRKDAADLRDRLYLPAATSLPDEYPPVEEMRKYLPAYDKAGLILDQGQEGACTGFGLSCVVNYLRWVKSGLPAKMDSVSPRMLYTLARRHDEYEGENYEGSSCRGALKGWFNNGVCLEPDWPYSSEKSSAATYGFAARAANVTLGVYYRIETSSITDMQAAIAQHRAVFVSAFTHAGWNAVKLSKTPKTHADLPLIPFDGRRSEEGGHAFALIGFNAQGFIVQNSWGNRWGAGGFAVLGYLDWLAHAMDAWVVSLGVPGVVAGRLAVNGTAATEARGSASAADRNKWWDTGLAYQHSVVLGNDGRVSRYLTEDEQPRKLQQQACVLPDDWFRRQPSQRKRLVLYVHGGLNNEDKAIERACAMGRYFVGNGCYPLFLVWKTGLFESIGGIIEGKLPSLPAGGGIGERITDKTDLLIEKGIGRPLARPIWSEMKENAELAFADRRGGDLLLDALQALASNWRDQFELHLVGHSAGSIAIGHLLSALSARTRAGRDGGLGERLASVNLYAPACTVAFANRHYASNAAVMERLHLDVLSEKIESDDNVGKVYRKSLLYLVSNALEADLHTPILGLDRVNDEAYSGWDGSSDTGEALSVWRNSAKAAKLDRRTQRVKDDRIQVALDASGKPVLETAGHGSFDNDIGVIGRTLERITGASLALPVADLRGF
;
A
#
# COMPACT_ATOMS: atom_id res chain seq x y z
N MET A 1 1.73 -32.67 7.51
CA MET A 1 2.00 -31.24 7.59
C MET A 1 0.86 -30.58 8.34
N ASP A 2 1.15 -29.93 9.46
CA ASP A 2 0.19 -29.09 10.16
C ASP A 2 -0.46 -28.08 9.21
N ILE A 3 -1.78 -27.91 9.30
CA ILE A 3 -2.53 -27.07 8.37
C ILE A 3 -2.16 -25.59 8.51
N LEU A 4 -1.82 -25.17 9.73
CA LEU A 4 -1.38 -23.83 10.10
C LEU A 4 -0.24 -23.94 11.10
N MET A 5 0.84 -23.19 10.86
CA MET A 5 1.94 -22.99 11.81
C MET A 5 2.08 -21.50 12.12
N SER A 6 2.35 -21.16 13.38
CA SER A 6 2.66 -19.78 13.79
C SER A 6 3.51 -19.78 15.06
N LYS A 7 3.82 -18.61 15.60
CA LYS A 7 4.56 -18.49 16.87
C LYS A 7 4.07 -19.48 17.94
N GLY A 8 4.99 -20.26 18.50
CA GLY A 8 4.75 -21.34 19.46
C GLY A 8 4.62 -22.75 18.87
N SER A 9 4.41 -22.89 17.55
CA SER A 9 4.41 -24.20 16.88
C SER A 9 5.77 -24.90 17.04
N VAL A 10 5.74 -26.23 17.18
CA VAL A 10 6.91 -27.12 17.34
C VAL A 10 6.75 -28.37 16.48
N GLY A 11 7.82 -29.14 16.28
CA GLY A 11 7.77 -30.46 15.65
C GLY A 11 8.47 -30.53 14.29
N GLU A 12 8.30 -31.67 13.61
CA GLU A 12 9.00 -31.96 12.34
C GLU A 12 8.61 -31.01 11.20
N ASP A 13 7.34 -30.63 11.11
CA ASP A 13 6.87 -29.69 10.09
C ASP A 13 7.48 -28.29 10.25
N VAL A 14 7.72 -27.86 11.49
CA VAL A 14 8.44 -26.60 11.80
C VAL A 14 9.90 -26.68 11.34
N GLU A 15 10.54 -27.84 11.47
CA GLU A 15 11.91 -28.05 10.99
C GLU A 15 11.99 -28.06 9.45
N ARG A 16 10.99 -28.64 8.78
CA ARG A 16 10.86 -28.54 7.31
C ARG A 16 10.67 -27.10 6.87
N LEU A 17 9.80 -26.35 7.55
CA LEU A 17 9.60 -24.91 7.32
C LEU A 17 10.92 -24.14 7.50
N ARG A 18 11.67 -24.40 8.58
CA ARG A 18 12.95 -23.74 8.86
C ARG A 18 13.93 -23.88 7.70
N LYS A 19 14.12 -25.11 7.21
CA LYS A 19 15.02 -25.42 6.09
C LYS A 19 14.57 -24.75 4.79
N ALA A 20 13.28 -24.80 4.48
CA ALA A 20 12.72 -24.17 3.28
C ALA A 20 12.86 -22.64 3.33
N LEU A 21 12.63 -22.04 4.51
CA LEU A 21 12.75 -20.61 4.72
C LEU A 21 14.21 -20.14 4.63
N ALA A 22 15.14 -20.82 5.31
CA ALA A 22 16.57 -20.53 5.22
C ALA A 22 17.08 -20.59 3.78
N LYS A 23 16.66 -21.62 3.02
CA LYS A 23 16.98 -21.74 1.60
C LYS A 23 16.44 -20.58 0.77
N THR A 24 15.20 -20.15 1.04
CA THR A 24 14.52 -19.11 0.25
C THR A 24 15.02 -17.70 0.56
N LEU A 25 15.36 -17.44 1.83
CA LEU A 25 15.95 -16.17 2.26
C LEU A 25 17.40 -16.01 1.81
N GLY A 26 18.12 -17.11 1.51
CA GLY A 26 19.52 -17.06 1.09
C GLY A 26 20.39 -16.43 2.17
N SER A 27 21.22 -15.45 1.82
CA SER A 27 22.10 -14.75 2.77
C SER A 27 21.33 -13.98 3.85
N ASP A 28 20.10 -13.54 3.58
CA ASP A 28 19.29 -12.85 4.60
C ASP A 28 18.88 -13.80 5.74
N ALA A 29 19.00 -15.12 5.57
CA ALA A 29 18.77 -16.10 6.65
C ALA A 29 19.76 -15.92 7.81
N ASP A 30 20.97 -15.40 7.56
CA ASP A 30 22.00 -15.18 8.58
C ASP A 30 21.60 -14.08 9.58
N LEU A 31 20.63 -13.23 9.21
CA LEU A 31 20.06 -12.22 10.11
C LEU A 31 19.14 -12.82 11.19
N PHE A 32 18.79 -14.10 11.08
CA PHE A 32 17.83 -14.79 11.94
C PHE A 32 18.49 -16.02 12.55
N ALA A 33 19.10 -15.85 13.73
CA ALA A 33 19.82 -16.91 14.43
C ALA A 33 18.94 -18.16 14.68
N SER A 34 17.64 -17.97 14.87
CA SER A 34 16.71 -19.09 15.07
C SER A 34 16.64 -20.02 13.86
N LEU A 35 16.88 -19.55 12.63
CA LEU A 35 16.91 -20.43 11.45
C LEU A 35 18.07 -21.43 11.47
N GLN A 36 19.10 -21.18 12.27
CA GLN A 36 20.27 -22.05 12.42
C GLN A 36 20.14 -23.04 13.60
N ARG A 37 19.10 -22.88 14.44
CA ARG A 37 18.88 -23.70 15.64
C ARG A 37 17.78 -24.73 15.38
N SER A 38 18.17 -25.98 15.12
CA SER A 38 17.21 -27.08 14.92
C SER A 38 16.41 -27.38 16.19
N GLY A 39 15.15 -27.80 16.03
CA GLY A 39 14.33 -28.29 17.15
C GLY A 39 13.76 -27.21 18.08
N THR A 40 13.96 -25.93 17.78
CA THR A 40 13.32 -24.82 18.51
C THR A 40 11.87 -24.61 18.02
N PRO A 41 10.97 -24.09 18.86
CA PRO A 41 9.67 -23.60 18.40
C PRO A 41 9.84 -22.45 17.38
N ILE A 42 8.74 -22.08 16.72
CA ILE A 42 8.64 -20.77 16.09
C ILE A 42 8.63 -19.72 17.22
N ASP A 43 9.80 -19.16 17.53
CA ASP A 43 9.99 -18.06 18.48
C ASP A 43 9.85 -16.70 17.78
N ASP A 44 10.11 -15.60 18.49
CA ASP A 44 10.02 -14.24 17.92
C ASP A 44 10.96 -14.04 16.73
N ASP A 45 12.18 -14.60 16.79
CA ASP A 45 13.18 -14.45 15.74
C ASP A 45 12.81 -15.25 14.48
N PHE A 46 12.30 -16.46 14.65
CA PHE A 46 11.78 -17.26 13.53
C PHE A 46 10.48 -16.66 12.95
N ASP A 47 9.56 -16.16 13.79
CA ASP A 47 8.37 -15.43 13.32
C ASP A 47 8.77 -14.21 12.48
N ALA A 48 9.76 -13.43 12.91
CA ALA A 48 10.30 -12.32 12.14
C ALA A 48 10.86 -12.76 10.77
N ALA A 49 11.55 -13.89 10.70
CA ALA A 49 12.04 -14.46 9.44
C ALA A 49 10.89 -14.84 8.49
N ILE A 50 9.80 -15.42 9.03
CA ILE A 50 8.59 -15.74 8.26
C ILE A 50 7.99 -14.46 7.69
N ARG A 51 7.82 -13.42 8.51
CA ARG A 51 7.28 -12.12 8.06
C ARG A 51 8.15 -11.46 7.00
N LYS A 52 9.48 -11.51 7.15
CA LYS A 52 10.44 -11.01 6.17
C LYS A 52 10.27 -11.71 4.82
N TRP A 53 10.14 -13.03 4.82
CA TRP A 53 9.88 -13.79 3.59
C TRP A 53 8.51 -13.46 3.00
N GLN A 54 7.43 -13.55 3.78
CA GLN A 54 6.06 -13.26 3.35
C GLN A 54 5.98 -11.89 2.67
N ALA A 55 6.52 -10.86 3.31
CA ALA A 55 6.64 -9.52 2.75
C ALA A 55 7.44 -9.48 1.44
N GLY A 56 8.59 -10.16 1.42
CA GLY A 56 9.48 -10.23 0.26
C GLY A 56 8.90 -10.95 -0.97
N VAL A 57 7.79 -11.69 -0.81
CA VAL A 57 7.05 -12.34 -1.91
C VAL A 57 5.67 -11.71 -2.16
N GLY A 58 5.31 -10.63 -1.45
CA GLY A 58 4.05 -9.90 -1.62
C GLY A 58 2.84 -10.45 -0.85
N LEU A 59 3.06 -11.28 0.18
CA LEU A 59 2.03 -11.76 1.11
C LEU A 59 1.91 -10.86 2.36
N ILE A 60 0.94 -11.14 3.25
CA ILE A 60 0.90 -10.49 4.58
C ILE A 60 2.05 -11.02 5.41
N GLY A 61 2.90 -10.13 5.94
CA GLY A 61 3.89 -10.45 6.98
C GLY A 61 3.24 -10.66 8.36
N ASP A 62 2.27 -11.56 8.48
CA ASP A 62 1.53 -11.84 9.71
C ASP A 62 2.14 -12.96 10.57
N GLY A 63 3.17 -13.66 10.07
CA GLY A 63 3.82 -14.77 10.76
C GLY A 63 3.04 -16.08 10.70
N VAL A 64 1.90 -16.13 9.99
CA VAL A 64 1.07 -17.33 9.87
C VAL A 64 1.40 -18.07 8.59
N VAL A 65 1.87 -19.31 8.73
CA VAL A 65 2.19 -20.20 7.62
C VAL A 65 1.07 -21.22 7.43
N GLY A 66 0.14 -20.91 6.53
CA GLY A 66 -0.93 -21.82 6.12
C GLY A 66 -0.66 -22.50 4.77
N PRO A 67 -1.69 -23.16 4.19
CA PRO A 67 -1.54 -23.93 2.96
C PRO A 67 -0.95 -23.12 1.79
N ARG A 68 -1.32 -21.84 1.66
CA ARG A 68 -0.78 -21.01 0.57
C ARG A 68 0.71 -20.75 0.73
N CYS A 69 1.16 -20.42 1.93
CA CYS A 69 2.58 -20.26 2.25
C CYS A 69 3.34 -21.57 2.06
N GLN A 70 2.77 -22.70 2.50
CA GLN A 70 3.39 -24.02 2.35
C GLN A 70 3.59 -24.41 0.89
N VAL A 71 2.63 -24.11 0.00
CA VAL A 71 2.79 -24.31 -1.46
C VAL A 71 3.94 -23.46 -2.00
N LEU A 72 4.02 -22.19 -1.60
CA LEU A 72 5.05 -21.27 -2.10
C LEU A 72 6.47 -21.61 -1.63
N LEU A 73 6.59 -22.20 -0.44
CA LEU A 73 7.85 -22.72 0.10
C LEU A 73 8.18 -24.13 -0.41
N GLY A 74 7.33 -24.73 -1.25
CA GLY A 74 7.50 -26.10 -1.75
C GLY A 74 7.38 -27.17 -0.67
N LEU A 75 6.72 -26.87 0.45
CA LEU A 75 6.50 -27.77 1.57
C LEU A 75 5.38 -28.77 1.28
N ILE A 76 4.39 -28.35 0.50
CA ILE A 76 3.31 -29.19 -0.04
C ILE A 76 3.12 -28.92 -1.53
N ALA A 77 2.57 -29.90 -2.25
CA ALA A 77 2.18 -29.77 -3.65
C ALA A 77 0.70 -30.11 -3.79
N LEU A 78 -0.05 -29.27 -4.50
CA LEU A 78 -1.45 -29.52 -4.83
C LEU A 78 -1.52 -30.23 -6.18
N ASP A 79 -2.14 -31.41 -6.25
CA ASP A 79 -2.44 -32.05 -7.54
C ASP A 79 -3.66 -31.39 -8.16
N LYS A 80 -3.40 -30.51 -9.13
CA LYS A 80 -4.46 -29.75 -9.82
C LYS A 80 -5.43 -30.64 -10.59
N ARG A 81 -5.06 -31.89 -10.90
CA ARG A 81 -5.94 -32.84 -11.58
C ARG A 81 -7.05 -33.37 -10.67
N GLU A 82 -6.93 -33.18 -9.36
CA GLU A 82 -7.97 -33.55 -8.39
C GLU A 82 -9.11 -32.53 -8.32
N PHE A 83 -8.91 -31.32 -8.85
CA PHE A 83 -9.96 -30.29 -8.90
C PHE A 83 -10.86 -30.52 -10.11
N GLU A 84 -12.15 -30.73 -9.87
CA GLU A 84 -13.14 -30.88 -10.94
C GLU A 84 -13.39 -29.57 -11.71
N LEU A 85 -13.09 -28.43 -11.08
CA LEU A 85 -13.22 -27.09 -11.68
C LEU A 85 -11.86 -26.37 -11.67
N VAL A 86 -11.55 -25.70 -12.78
CA VAL A 86 -10.39 -24.81 -12.85
C VAL A 86 -10.66 -23.55 -12.04
N LEU A 87 -9.86 -23.30 -11.00
CA LEU A 87 -9.95 -22.11 -10.16
C LEU A 87 -8.97 -21.04 -10.63
N ASP A 88 -9.49 -20.08 -11.39
CA ASP A 88 -8.74 -18.90 -11.83
C ASP A 88 -9.58 -17.61 -11.77
N VAL A 89 -8.91 -16.48 -11.94
CA VAL A 89 -9.57 -15.16 -11.91
C VAL A 89 -10.59 -15.02 -13.05
N ALA A 90 -10.32 -15.59 -14.23
CA ALA A 90 -11.14 -15.43 -15.42
C ALA A 90 -12.50 -16.13 -15.31
N HIS A 91 -12.55 -17.29 -14.65
CA HIS A 91 -13.78 -18.03 -14.39
C HIS A 91 -14.46 -17.52 -13.12
N VAL A 92 -13.71 -17.30 -12.04
CA VAL A 92 -14.31 -16.89 -10.75
C VAL A 92 -14.88 -15.47 -10.84
N SER A 93 -14.28 -14.53 -11.56
CA SER A 93 -14.85 -13.18 -11.75
C SER A 93 -16.25 -13.21 -12.38
N LYS A 94 -16.53 -14.16 -13.27
CA LYS A 94 -17.85 -14.34 -13.89
C LYS A 94 -18.93 -14.78 -12.89
N LEU A 95 -18.54 -15.43 -11.80
CA LEU A 95 -19.42 -15.77 -10.68
C LEU A 95 -19.61 -14.60 -9.71
N PHE A 96 -18.75 -13.58 -9.77
CA PHE A 96 -18.70 -12.44 -8.85
C PHE A 96 -18.72 -11.10 -9.63
N PRO A 97 -19.82 -10.78 -10.33
CA PRO A 97 -19.88 -9.67 -11.28
C PRO A 97 -19.70 -8.29 -10.63
N ALA A 98 -19.95 -8.16 -9.33
CA ALA A 98 -19.81 -6.91 -8.58
C ALA A 98 -18.44 -6.77 -7.88
N THR A 99 -17.55 -7.76 -8.02
CA THR A 99 -16.34 -7.87 -7.22
C THR A 99 -15.11 -7.44 -8.00
N LYS A 100 -14.23 -6.65 -7.35
CA LYS A 100 -12.93 -6.27 -7.92
C LYS A 100 -12.13 -7.53 -8.27
N ALA A 101 -11.72 -7.69 -9.52
CA ALA A 101 -10.87 -8.82 -9.95
C ALA A 101 -9.55 -8.90 -9.17
N ALA A 102 -9.05 -7.77 -8.66
CA ALA A 102 -7.89 -7.71 -7.77
C ALA A 102 -8.09 -8.52 -6.48
N ASN A 103 -9.26 -8.43 -5.85
CA ASN A 103 -9.56 -9.19 -4.63
C ASN A 103 -9.57 -10.69 -4.92
N ILE A 104 -10.18 -11.10 -6.03
CA ILE A 104 -10.19 -12.51 -6.46
C ILE A 104 -8.76 -13.00 -6.71
N ALA A 105 -7.97 -12.27 -7.51
CA ALA A 105 -6.57 -12.61 -7.79
C ALA A 105 -5.72 -12.72 -6.52
N ARG A 106 -6.07 -11.96 -5.49
CA ARG A 106 -5.37 -11.93 -4.20
C ARG A 106 -5.75 -13.10 -3.30
N TYR A 107 -7.03 -13.37 -3.09
CA TYR A 107 -7.47 -14.32 -2.08
C TYR A 107 -7.76 -15.72 -2.63
N LEU A 108 -8.08 -15.85 -3.93
CA LEU A 108 -8.41 -17.14 -4.53
C LEU A 108 -7.30 -18.19 -4.32
N PRO A 109 -5.99 -17.86 -4.41
CA PRO A 109 -4.93 -18.83 -4.12
C PRO A 109 -4.95 -19.38 -2.68
N TYR A 110 -5.44 -18.61 -1.70
CA TYR A 110 -5.60 -19.10 -0.33
C TYR A 110 -6.77 -20.08 -0.24
N ILE A 111 -7.89 -19.78 -0.93
CA ILE A 111 -9.05 -20.67 -1.01
C ILE A 111 -8.70 -21.98 -1.72
N GLU A 112 -8.05 -21.91 -2.89
CA GLU A 112 -7.60 -23.08 -3.67
C GLU A 112 -6.72 -23.99 -2.79
N ALA A 113 -5.73 -23.41 -2.11
CA ALA A 113 -4.83 -24.18 -1.24
C ALA A 113 -5.54 -24.81 -0.04
N ALA A 114 -6.44 -24.08 0.62
CA ALA A 114 -7.20 -24.59 1.75
C ALA A 114 -8.18 -25.72 1.34
N LEU A 115 -8.89 -25.57 0.23
CA LEU A 115 -9.79 -26.60 -0.31
C LEU A 115 -9.02 -27.85 -0.73
N GLY A 116 -7.85 -27.69 -1.36
CA GLY A 116 -7.00 -28.80 -1.77
C GLY A 116 -6.52 -29.63 -0.57
N VAL A 117 -5.98 -28.98 0.47
CA VAL A 117 -5.57 -29.68 1.70
C VAL A 117 -6.75 -30.33 2.41
N ALA A 118 -7.93 -29.72 2.39
CA ALA A 118 -9.16 -30.30 2.95
C ALA A 118 -9.82 -31.37 2.06
N LYS A 119 -9.28 -31.65 0.88
CA LYS A 119 -9.85 -32.59 -0.13
C LYS A 119 -11.29 -32.24 -0.53
N LEU A 120 -11.58 -30.95 -0.65
CA LEU A 120 -12.87 -30.39 -1.07
C LEU A 120 -12.79 -29.92 -2.54
N THR A 121 -12.34 -30.81 -3.41
CA THR A 121 -11.96 -30.50 -4.81
C THR A 121 -13.04 -30.89 -5.82
N ASP A 122 -14.17 -31.45 -5.36
CA ASP A 122 -15.34 -31.77 -6.18
C ASP A 122 -16.23 -30.54 -6.43
N ARG A 123 -16.95 -30.53 -7.57
CA ARG A 123 -17.79 -29.42 -8.04
C ARG A 123 -18.78 -28.93 -6.98
N PRO A 124 -19.55 -29.78 -6.27
CA PRO A 124 -20.43 -29.32 -5.19
C PRO A 124 -19.72 -28.52 -4.11
N MET A 125 -18.54 -28.98 -3.66
CA MET A 125 -17.83 -28.32 -2.57
C MET A 125 -17.11 -27.05 -3.02
N ILE A 126 -16.56 -27.03 -4.23
CA ILE A 126 -15.96 -25.81 -4.82
C ILE A 126 -17.03 -24.73 -4.98
N LEU A 127 -18.17 -25.06 -5.61
CA LEU A 127 -19.27 -24.10 -5.77
C LEU A 127 -19.91 -23.72 -4.43
N GLY A 128 -19.94 -24.64 -3.47
CA GLY A 128 -20.37 -24.35 -2.10
C GLY A 128 -19.47 -23.33 -1.40
N ALA A 129 -18.15 -23.44 -1.57
CA ALA A 129 -17.19 -22.47 -1.04
C ALA A 129 -17.34 -21.10 -1.70
N LEU A 130 -17.37 -21.03 -3.03
CA LEU A 130 -17.55 -19.77 -3.77
C LEU A 130 -18.93 -19.14 -3.48
N GLY A 131 -19.99 -19.95 -3.43
CA GLY A 131 -21.34 -19.51 -3.04
C GLY A 131 -21.39 -18.95 -1.64
N THR A 132 -20.69 -19.57 -0.68
CA THR A 132 -20.58 -19.07 0.69
C THR A 132 -19.86 -17.72 0.72
N ILE A 133 -18.69 -17.61 0.08
CA ILE A 133 -17.94 -16.34 0.01
C ILE A 133 -18.81 -15.23 -0.58
N ARG A 134 -19.57 -15.52 -1.64
CA ARG A 134 -20.44 -14.53 -2.28
C ARG A 134 -21.60 -14.10 -1.38
N ALA A 135 -22.24 -15.05 -0.71
CA ALA A 135 -23.33 -14.77 0.21
C ALA A 135 -22.88 -13.93 1.42
N GLU A 136 -21.71 -14.24 2.00
CA GLU A 136 -21.22 -13.60 3.22
C GLU A 136 -20.49 -12.28 2.96
N THR A 137 -19.65 -12.22 1.93
CA THR A 137 -18.69 -11.12 1.76
C THR A 137 -18.86 -10.36 0.45
N GLU A 138 -19.37 -10.98 -0.62
CA GLU A 138 -19.43 -10.53 -2.04
C GLU A 138 -18.09 -9.99 -2.59
N GLY A 139 -17.48 -9.02 -1.92
CA GLY A 139 -16.17 -8.43 -2.22
C GLY A 139 -14.98 -9.39 -2.19
N PHE A 140 -15.18 -10.68 -1.86
CA PHE A 140 -14.15 -11.72 -1.84
C PHE A 140 -13.00 -11.41 -0.88
N VAL A 141 -13.30 -10.76 0.23
CA VAL A 141 -12.35 -10.33 1.27
C VAL A 141 -12.83 -10.93 2.59
N PRO A 142 -11.93 -11.44 3.46
CA PRO A 142 -12.32 -11.85 4.80
C PRO A 142 -12.70 -10.61 5.62
N ILE A 143 -13.93 -10.55 6.12
CA ILE A 143 -14.48 -9.39 6.84
C ILE A 143 -15.06 -9.81 8.19
N SER A 144 -15.10 -8.86 9.11
CA SER A 144 -15.95 -8.97 10.30
C SER A 144 -17.39 -8.59 9.95
N GLU A 145 -18.34 -9.27 10.59
CA GLU A 145 -19.74 -8.90 10.58
C GLU A 145 -19.91 -7.43 11.01
N GLY A 146 -20.78 -6.70 10.31
CA GLY A 146 -21.15 -5.33 10.65
C GLY A 146 -22.34 -5.26 11.61
N ILE A 147 -22.55 -4.10 12.24
CA ILE A 147 -23.72 -3.84 13.07
C ILE A 147 -24.99 -3.91 12.20
N SER A 148 -26.00 -4.64 12.68
CA SER A 148 -27.29 -4.80 12.02
C SER A 148 -28.41 -4.94 13.04
N LYS A 149 -29.66 -4.77 12.59
CA LYS A 149 -30.85 -5.04 13.42
C LYS A 149 -30.96 -6.48 13.93
N PHE A 150 -30.20 -7.41 13.35
CA PHE A 150 -30.22 -8.83 13.70
C PHE A 150 -29.21 -9.20 14.78
N ASN A 151 -28.19 -8.35 14.99
CA ASN A 151 -27.17 -8.54 16.02
C ASN A 151 -27.20 -7.44 17.09
N THR A 152 -27.82 -6.30 16.81
CA THR A 152 -27.87 -5.14 17.69
C THR A 152 -29.31 -4.62 17.80
N PRO A 153 -29.87 -4.46 19.02
CA PRO A 153 -31.18 -3.87 19.17
C PRO A 153 -31.13 -2.35 18.92
N PRO A 154 -32.24 -1.70 18.53
CA PRO A 154 -32.27 -0.25 18.36
C PRO A 154 -31.82 0.49 19.63
N GLY A 155 -30.78 1.33 19.51
CA GLY A 155 -30.20 2.08 20.64
C GLY A 155 -29.36 1.27 21.63
N GLY A 156 -29.16 -0.04 21.40
CA GLY A 156 -28.37 -0.91 22.26
C GLY A 156 -26.88 -0.95 21.90
N ALA A 157 -26.08 -1.54 22.79
CA ALA A 157 -24.66 -1.77 22.54
C ALA A 157 -24.44 -2.69 21.33
N PRO A 158 -23.38 -2.47 20.51
CA PRO A 158 -23.07 -3.29 19.35
C PRO A 158 -23.07 -4.79 19.66
N PHE A 159 -23.71 -5.59 18.81
CA PHE A 159 -23.80 -7.05 18.92
C PHE A 159 -24.44 -7.60 20.21
N SER A 160 -25.10 -6.76 21.02
CA SER A 160 -25.65 -7.18 22.32
C SER A 160 -26.75 -8.23 22.23
N LEU A 161 -27.39 -8.45 21.07
CA LEU A 161 -28.30 -9.59 20.87
C LEU A 161 -27.58 -10.95 20.93
N TYR A 162 -26.25 -10.96 20.83
CA TYR A 162 -25.43 -12.16 20.91
C TYR A 162 -24.84 -12.41 22.31
N ASP A 163 -24.82 -11.43 23.21
CA ASP A 163 -24.08 -11.49 24.48
C ASP A 163 -24.45 -12.69 25.38
N THR A 164 -25.71 -13.10 25.35
CA THR A 164 -26.26 -14.18 26.21
C THR A 164 -26.78 -15.38 25.42
N ARG A 165 -26.43 -15.47 24.13
CA ARG A 165 -26.79 -16.62 23.28
C ARG A 165 -26.00 -17.85 23.69
N THR A 166 -26.63 -18.72 24.49
CA THR A 166 -26.02 -19.94 25.01
C THR A 166 -25.67 -20.95 23.91
N ASP A 167 -26.39 -20.97 22.79
CA ASP A 167 -26.06 -21.80 21.63
C ASP A 167 -24.81 -21.32 20.86
N LEU A 168 -24.36 -20.09 21.12
CA LEU A 168 -23.08 -19.55 20.65
C LEU A 168 -21.96 -19.68 21.70
N GLY A 169 -22.27 -20.17 22.90
CA GLY A 169 -21.36 -20.22 24.04
C GLY A 169 -21.07 -18.87 24.70
N ASN A 170 -21.80 -17.82 24.30
CA ASN A 170 -21.66 -16.48 24.87
C ASN A 170 -22.40 -16.42 26.22
N GLY A 171 -21.82 -15.73 27.21
CA GLY A 171 -22.36 -15.76 28.59
C GLY A 171 -22.33 -14.44 29.35
N GLN A 172 -21.85 -13.36 28.75
CA GLN A 172 -21.69 -12.07 29.42
C GLN A 172 -21.80 -10.90 28.43
N PRO A 173 -22.20 -9.70 28.90
CA PRO A 173 -22.18 -8.49 28.09
C PRO A 173 -20.82 -8.27 27.40
N GLY A 174 -20.84 -7.95 26.11
CA GLY A 174 -19.65 -7.77 25.27
C GLY A 174 -19.11 -9.05 24.62
N ASP A 175 -19.56 -10.25 25.00
CA ASP A 175 -19.18 -11.48 24.28
C ASP A 175 -19.69 -11.47 22.83
N GLY A 176 -20.84 -10.87 22.57
CA GLY A 176 -21.42 -10.73 21.24
C GLY A 176 -20.51 -9.97 20.30
N GLU A 177 -20.00 -8.82 20.74
CA GLU A 177 -19.06 -8.02 19.95
C GLU A 177 -17.70 -8.73 19.83
N ARG A 178 -17.20 -9.30 20.93
CA ARG A 178 -15.92 -10.01 20.96
C ARG A 178 -15.91 -11.18 19.97
N TYR A 179 -16.95 -12.01 19.99
CA TYR A 179 -17.09 -13.23 19.16
C TYR A 179 -18.06 -13.05 17.98
N ARG A 180 -18.17 -11.84 17.43
CA ARG A 180 -18.90 -11.55 16.18
C ARG A 180 -18.39 -12.36 14.99
N GLY A 181 -19.20 -12.46 13.93
CA GLY A 181 -18.81 -13.18 12.70
C GLY A 181 -17.52 -12.64 12.08
N ARG A 182 -16.63 -13.54 11.64
CA ARG A 182 -15.36 -13.19 10.95
C ARG A 182 -14.99 -14.19 9.85
N GLY A 183 -14.23 -13.74 8.86
CA GLY A 183 -13.68 -14.55 7.77
C GLY A 183 -14.67 -14.79 6.62
N PHE A 184 -14.32 -15.74 5.73
CA PHE A 184 -15.12 -16.04 4.53
C PHE A 184 -16.44 -16.78 4.80
N VAL A 185 -16.56 -17.48 5.94
CA VAL A 185 -17.74 -18.27 6.35
C VAL A 185 -18.48 -17.67 7.56
N GLN A 186 -18.08 -16.48 8.02
CA GLN A 186 -18.58 -15.82 9.23
C GLN A 186 -18.59 -16.75 10.46
N LEU A 187 -17.42 -16.99 11.04
CA LEU A 187 -17.28 -17.73 12.29
C LEU A 187 -17.81 -16.88 13.47
N THR A 188 -18.96 -17.26 14.04
CA THR A 188 -19.67 -16.50 15.09
C THR A 188 -19.84 -17.31 16.37
N GLY A 189 -19.63 -16.69 17.53
CA GLY A 189 -19.87 -17.28 18.85
C GLY A 189 -18.64 -17.90 19.51
N LYS A 190 -18.48 -17.68 20.82
CA LYS A 190 -17.34 -18.14 21.63
C LYS A 190 -17.01 -19.62 21.45
N ASP A 191 -18.03 -20.49 21.39
CA ASP A 191 -17.82 -21.93 21.23
C ASP A 191 -17.21 -22.29 19.87
N ASN A 192 -17.59 -21.57 18.81
CA ASN A 192 -17.01 -21.76 17.50
C ASN A 192 -15.56 -21.29 17.45
N TYR A 193 -15.23 -20.14 18.05
CA TYR A 193 -13.85 -19.67 18.18
C TYR A 193 -12.98 -20.66 18.98
N ARG A 194 -13.49 -21.20 20.08
CA ARG A 194 -12.80 -22.24 20.86
C ARG A 194 -12.58 -23.51 20.04
N ARG A 195 -13.64 -24.05 19.46
CA ARG A 195 -13.63 -25.33 18.72
C ARG A 195 -12.71 -25.27 17.52
N TYR A 196 -12.87 -24.26 16.65
CA TYR A 196 -12.03 -24.16 15.47
C TYR A 196 -10.62 -23.70 15.82
N GLY A 197 -10.43 -22.87 16.84
CA GLY A 197 -9.11 -22.51 17.36
C GLY A 197 -8.29 -23.73 17.76
N GLN A 198 -8.88 -24.66 18.53
CA GLN A 198 -8.23 -25.92 18.90
C GLN A 198 -7.89 -26.78 17.67
N ARG A 199 -8.79 -26.88 16.69
CA ARG A 199 -8.56 -27.69 15.47
C ARG A 199 -7.43 -27.17 14.60
N VAL A 200 -7.24 -25.86 14.53
CA VAL A 200 -6.18 -25.24 13.74
C VAL A 200 -4.92 -24.91 14.54
N GLY A 201 -4.89 -25.26 15.84
CA GLY A 201 -3.76 -24.98 16.73
C GLY A 201 -3.54 -23.50 17.02
N LEU A 202 -4.59 -22.66 16.96
CA LEU A 202 -4.50 -21.22 17.22
C LEU A 202 -5.45 -20.78 18.34
N PRO A 203 -5.04 -19.85 19.22
CA PRO A 203 -5.87 -19.38 20.34
C PRO A 203 -6.93 -18.37 19.87
N LEU A 204 -7.84 -18.78 18.98
CA LEU A 204 -8.85 -17.90 18.39
C LEU A 204 -9.89 -17.40 19.40
N GLU A 205 -10.11 -18.10 20.52
CA GLU A 205 -10.95 -17.58 21.62
C GLU A 205 -10.28 -16.38 22.33
N ALA A 206 -8.96 -16.44 22.53
CA ALA A 206 -8.22 -15.34 23.13
C ALA A 206 -8.02 -14.17 22.15
N ALA A 207 -7.81 -14.48 20.86
CA ALA A 207 -7.53 -13.52 19.80
C ALA A 207 -8.46 -13.73 18.57
N PRO A 208 -9.76 -13.41 18.69
CA PRO A 208 -10.75 -13.71 17.65
C PRO A 208 -10.50 -12.98 16.33
N ASP A 209 -9.87 -11.80 16.35
CA ASP A 209 -9.59 -11.03 15.13
C ASP A 209 -8.65 -11.74 14.15
N ARG A 210 -7.85 -12.72 14.62
CA ARG A 210 -7.01 -13.56 13.77
C ARG A 210 -7.83 -14.35 12.74
N ALA A 211 -9.12 -14.59 12.98
CA ALA A 211 -10.00 -15.26 12.02
C ALA A 211 -10.16 -14.51 10.68
N ASN A 212 -9.79 -13.24 10.60
CA ASN A 212 -9.76 -12.46 9.35
C ASN A 212 -8.41 -12.53 8.60
N ALA A 213 -7.37 -13.14 9.18
CA ALA A 213 -6.11 -13.33 8.44
C ALA A 213 -6.36 -14.29 7.26
N PRO A 214 -5.86 -14.02 6.03
CA PRO A 214 -6.25 -14.75 4.82
C PRO A 214 -6.06 -16.27 4.91
N GLU A 215 -4.91 -16.73 5.42
CA GLU A 215 -4.63 -18.16 5.62
C GLU A 215 -5.64 -18.78 6.61
N ILE A 216 -5.87 -18.10 7.73
CA ILE A 216 -6.79 -18.58 8.77
C ILE A 216 -8.22 -18.60 8.24
N ALA A 217 -8.69 -17.53 7.61
CA ALA A 217 -10.03 -17.40 7.06
C ALA A 217 -10.30 -18.47 5.99
N ALA A 218 -9.34 -18.75 5.11
CA ALA A 218 -9.47 -19.77 4.07
C ALA A 218 -9.53 -21.18 4.67
N VAL A 219 -8.66 -21.48 5.64
CA VAL A 219 -8.68 -22.77 6.36
C VAL A 219 -9.98 -22.94 7.16
N LEU A 220 -10.46 -21.90 7.83
CA LEU A 220 -11.73 -21.92 8.55
C LEU A 220 -12.91 -22.22 7.60
N LEU A 221 -12.97 -21.58 6.42
CA LEU A 221 -13.97 -21.89 5.40
C LEU A 221 -13.90 -23.37 4.99
N ALA A 222 -12.71 -23.87 4.66
CA ALA A 222 -12.54 -25.25 4.21
C ALA A 222 -12.91 -26.27 5.29
N LEU A 223 -12.46 -26.07 6.54
CA LEU A 223 -12.78 -26.95 7.66
C LEU A 223 -14.26 -26.92 8.02
N PHE A 224 -14.90 -25.74 7.97
CA PHE A 224 -16.32 -25.61 8.24
C PHE A 224 -17.15 -26.36 7.21
N LEU A 225 -16.80 -26.24 5.92
CA LEU A 225 -17.44 -26.98 4.84
C LEU A 225 -17.17 -28.49 4.94
N ALA A 226 -15.95 -28.89 5.33
CA ALA A 226 -15.59 -30.29 5.53
C ALA A 226 -16.49 -30.97 6.58
N ASP A 227 -16.79 -30.29 7.69
CA ASP A 227 -17.70 -30.80 8.73
C ASP A 227 -19.11 -31.09 8.23
N LYS A 228 -19.53 -30.46 7.12
CA LYS A 228 -20.85 -30.59 6.53
C LYS A 228 -20.83 -31.32 5.19
N ALA A 229 -19.67 -31.75 4.70
CA ALA A 229 -19.48 -32.09 3.29
C ALA A 229 -20.38 -33.22 2.79
N VAL A 230 -20.63 -34.25 3.60
CA VAL A 230 -21.53 -35.36 3.22
C VAL A 230 -22.95 -34.84 2.99
N LYS A 231 -23.54 -34.20 4.01
CA LYS A 231 -24.90 -33.64 3.94
C LYS A 231 -25.02 -32.56 2.87
N PHE A 232 -23.98 -31.76 2.72
CA PHE A 232 -23.94 -30.70 1.71
C PHE A 232 -23.98 -31.29 0.29
N ARG A 233 -23.14 -32.29 0.00
CA ARG A 233 -23.15 -33.00 -1.29
C ARG A 233 -24.50 -33.66 -1.57
N ASP A 234 -25.11 -34.26 -0.56
CA ASP A 234 -26.44 -34.86 -0.69
C ASP A 234 -27.52 -33.81 -1.01
N ALA A 235 -27.48 -32.65 -0.35
CA ALA A 235 -28.39 -31.54 -0.62
C ALA A 235 -28.24 -31.03 -2.07
N ILE A 236 -27.01 -30.81 -2.54
CA ILE A 236 -26.74 -30.36 -3.91
C ILE A 236 -27.18 -31.43 -4.94
N ARG A 237 -26.88 -32.71 -4.71
CA ARG A 237 -27.26 -33.81 -5.62
C ARG A 237 -28.77 -33.94 -5.79
N ASN A 238 -29.53 -33.61 -4.76
CA ASN A 238 -30.98 -33.77 -4.72
C ASN A 238 -31.75 -32.47 -5.03
N ASP A 239 -31.06 -31.38 -5.39
CA ASP A 239 -31.69 -30.11 -5.74
C ASP A 239 -32.62 -30.30 -6.97
N GLY A 240 -33.87 -29.85 -6.87
CA GLY A 240 -34.90 -30.04 -7.89
C GLY A 240 -35.51 -31.45 -7.95
N VAL A 241 -34.93 -32.45 -7.27
CA VAL A 241 -35.45 -33.83 -7.28
C VAL A 241 -36.63 -33.97 -6.32
N GLY A 242 -37.81 -34.22 -6.87
CA GLY A 242 -39.05 -34.37 -6.09
C GLY A 242 -39.51 -33.05 -5.44
N GLY A 243 -39.20 -31.91 -6.05
CA GLY A 243 -39.58 -30.58 -5.54
C GLY A 243 -38.71 -30.08 -4.36
N ARG A 244 -37.61 -30.75 -4.05
CA ARG A 244 -36.67 -30.33 -2.99
C ARG A 244 -35.86 -29.11 -3.41
N ASP A 245 -35.75 -28.13 -2.52
CA ASP A 245 -34.85 -26.97 -2.64
C ASP A 245 -33.52 -27.29 -1.94
N GLY A 246 -32.70 -28.08 -2.62
CA GLY A 246 -31.41 -28.57 -2.13
C GLY A 246 -30.40 -27.45 -1.91
N LEU A 247 -30.46 -26.38 -2.73
CA LEU A 247 -29.62 -25.19 -2.53
C LEU A 247 -29.95 -24.44 -1.23
N ARG A 248 -31.24 -24.34 -0.86
CA ARG A 248 -31.65 -23.79 0.44
C ARG A 248 -31.19 -24.66 1.60
N GLU A 249 -31.29 -25.98 1.48
CA GLU A 249 -30.80 -26.92 2.48
C GLU A 249 -29.28 -26.79 2.67
N ALA A 250 -28.53 -26.78 1.56
CA ALA A 250 -27.08 -26.58 1.55
C ALA A 250 -26.70 -25.25 2.22
N ARG A 251 -27.43 -24.16 1.93
CA ARG A 251 -27.16 -22.86 2.56
C ARG A 251 -27.45 -22.87 4.06
N ARG A 252 -28.52 -23.54 4.49
CA ARG A 252 -28.86 -23.69 5.91
C ARG A 252 -27.81 -24.47 6.69
N LEU A 253 -27.15 -25.46 6.07
CA LEU A 253 -26.04 -26.18 6.70
C LEU A 253 -24.83 -25.29 6.99
N VAL A 254 -24.61 -24.25 6.19
CA VAL A 254 -23.46 -23.36 6.31
C VAL A 254 -23.74 -22.18 7.26
N ASN A 255 -24.87 -21.48 7.09
CA ASN A 255 -25.18 -20.24 7.81
C ASN A 255 -26.18 -20.43 8.96
N GLY A 256 -26.76 -21.61 9.14
CA GLY A 256 -27.84 -21.86 10.11
C GLY A 256 -29.22 -21.33 9.68
N GLY A 257 -29.28 -20.57 8.58
CA GLY A 257 -30.49 -20.01 7.99
C GLY A 257 -30.41 -19.87 6.46
N ALA A 258 -31.27 -19.04 5.87
CA ALA A 258 -31.33 -18.80 4.43
C ALA A 258 -30.84 -17.40 4.02
N HIS A 259 -30.11 -16.70 4.90
CA HIS A 259 -29.57 -15.38 4.59
C HIS A 259 -28.55 -15.48 3.44
N GLY A 260 -28.70 -14.59 2.45
CA GLY A 260 -27.87 -14.57 1.24
C GLY A 260 -28.14 -15.70 0.26
N LEU A 261 -29.28 -16.42 0.37
CA LEU A 261 -29.61 -17.55 -0.50
C LEU A 261 -29.63 -17.17 -1.99
N ASP A 262 -30.12 -15.99 -2.35
CA ASP A 262 -30.19 -15.57 -3.76
C ASP A 262 -28.79 -15.46 -4.38
N ARG A 263 -27.85 -14.86 -3.66
CA ARG A 263 -26.43 -14.77 -4.08
C ARG A 263 -25.77 -16.13 -4.14
N PHE A 264 -26.04 -16.99 -3.15
CA PHE A 264 -25.54 -18.36 -3.12
C PHE A 264 -26.04 -19.16 -4.33
N ARG A 265 -27.35 -19.13 -4.62
CA ARG A 265 -27.98 -19.80 -5.77
C ARG A 265 -27.45 -19.26 -7.10
N ASP A 266 -27.28 -17.95 -7.22
CA ASP A 266 -26.75 -17.32 -8.44
C ASP A 266 -25.33 -17.81 -8.80
N VAL A 267 -24.50 -18.23 -7.83
CA VAL A 267 -23.21 -18.88 -8.14
C VAL A 267 -23.41 -20.21 -8.86
N PHE A 268 -24.33 -21.06 -8.39
CA PHE A 268 -24.61 -22.35 -9.02
C PHE A 268 -25.23 -22.17 -10.42
N GLU A 269 -26.11 -21.19 -10.60
CA GLU A 269 -26.69 -20.89 -11.91
C GLU A 269 -25.64 -20.37 -12.90
N ARG A 270 -24.81 -19.40 -12.50
CA ARG A 270 -23.72 -18.90 -13.35
C ARG A 270 -22.72 -19.98 -13.69
N ALA A 271 -22.40 -20.87 -12.74
CA ALA A 271 -21.46 -21.96 -12.95
C ALA A 271 -21.85 -22.91 -14.10
N LYS A 272 -23.15 -23.08 -14.39
CA LYS A 272 -23.63 -23.87 -15.55
C LYS A 272 -23.13 -23.29 -16.89
N THR A 273 -23.00 -21.97 -16.97
CA THR A 273 -22.52 -21.27 -18.18
C THR A 273 -21.00 -21.12 -18.19
N VAL A 274 -20.38 -20.93 -17.02
CA VAL A 274 -18.93 -20.73 -16.87
C VAL A 274 -18.16 -22.03 -17.07
N TRP A 275 -18.63 -23.12 -16.47
CA TRP A 275 -18.12 -24.47 -16.66
C TRP A 275 -19.25 -25.36 -17.16
N SER A 276 -19.44 -25.36 -18.48
CA SER A 276 -20.42 -26.22 -19.14
C SER A 276 -20.06 -27.69 -18.89
N ASP A 277 -21.05 -28.45 -18.42
CA ASP A 277 -20.90 -29.88 -18.17
C ASP A 277 -20.77 -30.61 -19.52
N VAL A 278 -19.54 -30.98 -19.91
CA VAL A 278 -19.37 -31.99 -20.96
C VAL A 278 -19.79 -33.33 -20.34
N PRO A 279 -20.78 -34.05 -20.91
CA PRO A 279 -21.22 -35.32 -20.35
C PRO A 279 -20.07 -36.33 -20.30
N ALA A 280 -19.89 -36.96 -19.14
CA ALA A 280 -18.92 -38.01 -18.91
C ALA A 280 -19.29 -39.31 -19.65
N VAL A 281 -19.10 -39.37 -20.97
CA VAL A 281 -19.05 -40.63 -21.73
C VAL A 281 -18.01 -40.51 -22.85
N ALA A 282 -16.72 -40.71 -22.50
CA ALA A 282 -15.66 -41.29 -23.35
C ALA A 282 -14.29 -41.11 -22.67
N ARG A 283 -14.09 -41.69 -21.49
CA ARG A 283 -12.75 -42.06 -21.00
C ARG A 283 -12.57 -43.56 -21.14
N ALA A 284 -12.51 -44.04 -22.37
CA ALA A 284 -11.89 -45.32 -22.75
C ALA A 284 -11.88 -45.45 -24.28
N GLY A 285 -10.69 -45.51 -24.88
CA GLY A 285 -10.48 -46.02 -26.24
C GLY A 285 -10.40 -44.97 -27.34
N ALA A 286 -9.17 -44.59 -27.73
CA ALA A 286 -8.70 -44.62 -29.13
C ALA A 286 -7.32 -43.97 -29.22
N ALA A 287 -6.29 -44.81 -29.28
CA ALA A 287 -5.04 -44.45 -29.93
C ALA A 287 -5.31 -44.29 -31.44
N GLY A 288 -4.70 -43.27 -32.06
CA GLY A 288 -4.55 -43.15 -33.51
C GLY A 288 -5.75 -42.60 -34.28
N ALA A 289 -5.87 -41.27 -34.36
CA ALA A 289 -6.51 -40.61 -35.50
C ALA A 289 -5.86 -39.24 -35.71
N ALA A 290 -5.32 -39.02 -36.90
CA ALA A 290 -4.70 -37.76 -37.30
C ALA A 290 -5.69 -36.59 -37.21
N ALA A 291 -5.27 -35.51 -36.55
CA ALA A 291 -6.06 -34.30 -36.41
C ALA A 291 -6.30 -33.66 -37.80
N GLN A 292 -7.56 -33.64 -38.23
CA GLN A 292 -8.00 -32.75 -39.31
C GLN A 292 -8.00 -31.30 -38.79
N PRO A 293 -7.60 -30.31 -39.62
CA PRO A 293 -7.48 -28.93 -39.19
C PRO A 293 -8.87 -28.31 -38.97
N GLN A 294 -9.20 -27.99 -37.73
CA GLN A 294 -10.34 -27.11 -37.41
C GLN A 294 -10.04 -25.68 -37.86
N ALA A 295 -11.02 -25.06 -38.52
CA ALA A 295 -10.97 -23.65 -38.90
C ALA A 295 -10.84 -22.75 -37.65
N PRO A 296 -10.07 -21.64 -37.71
CA PRO A 296 -9.81 -20.82 -36.54
C PRO A 296 -11.08 -20.14 -36.03
N ALA A 297 -11.42 -20.41 -34.77
CA ALA A 297 -12.49 -19.71 -34.06
C ALA A 297 -12.16 -18.21 -33.93
N ARG A 298 -13.19 -17.38 -34.12
CA ARG A 298 -13.15 -15.91 -34.06
C ARG A 298 -12.67 -15.46 -32.66
N ARG A 299 -11.48 -14.85 -32.58
CA ARG A 299 -10.94 -14.27 -31.32
C ARG A 299 -11.72 -13.02 -30.95
N THR A 300 -12.59 -13.09 -29.94
CA THR A 300 -13.15 -11.92 -29.24
C THR A 300 -12.23 -11.59 -28.07
N THR A 301 -11.16 -10.83 -28.33
CA THR A 301 -10.20 -10.39 -27.31
C THR A 301 -10.75 -9.18 -26.56
N ASP A 302 -10.91 -9.28 -25.24
CA ASP A 302 -11.14 -8.15 -24.33
C ASP A 302 -9.82 -7.34 -24.19
N LEU A 303 -9.51 -6.53 -25.21
CA LEU A 303 -8.36 -5.61 -25.24
C LEU A 303 -8.74 -4.33 -24.49
N ARG A 304 -8.13 -4.06 -23.33
CA ARG A 304 -8.58 -2.97 -22.44
C ARG A 304 -7.47 -2.02 -21.97
N THR A 305 -6.52 -1.59 -22.81
CA THR A 305 -5.75 -0.38 -22.44
C THR A 305 -6.64 0.86 -22.59
N ARG A 306 -6.48 1.84 -21.71
CA ARG A 306 -7.17 3.14 -21.80
C ARG A 306 -6.18 4.23 -22.21
N LYS A 307 -6.71 5.31 -22.79
CA LYS A 307 -5.94 6.51 -23.14
C LYS A 307 -5.51 7.26 -21.87
N ASP A 308 -4.24 7.67 -21.80
CA ASP A 308 -3.72 8.44 -20.67
C ASP A 308 -4.50 9.76 -20.49
N ALA A 309 -4.91 10.08 -19.26
CA ALA A 309 -5.52 11.37 -18.95
C ALA A 309 -4.52 12.52 -19.22
N ALA A 310 -5.00 13.71 -19.57
CA ALA A 310 -4.10 14.84 -19.77
C ALA A 310 -3.39 15.21 -18.45
N ASP A 311 -2.05 15.26 -18.46
CA ASP A 311 -1.24 15.72 -17.32
C ASP A 311 -0.22 16.72 -17.84
N LEU A 312 -0.31 17.97 -17.37
CA LEU A 312 0.57 19.07 -17.80
C LEU A 312 2.03 18.87 -17.38
N ARG A 313 2.32 17.89 -16.53
CA ARG A 313 3.68 17.54 -16.09
C ARG A 313 4.37 16.54 -17.02
N ASP A 314 3.65 15.96 -17.98
CA ASP A 314 4.25 15.12 -19.00
C ASP A 314 5.28 15.92 -19.81
N ARG A 315 6.51 15.42 -19.86
CA ARG A 315 7.56 16.04 -20.66
C ARG A 315 7.40 15.62 -22.11
N LEU A 316 7.20 16.59 -23.00
CA LEU A 316 7.13 16.32 -24.43
C LEU A 316 8.52 15.96 -24.99
N TYR A 317 8.54 15.00 -25.89
CA TYR A 317 9.71 14.64 -26.68
C TYR A 317 9.93 15.68 -27.77
N LEU A 318 11.15 16.24 -27.82
CA LEU A 318 11.56 17.19 -28.83
C LEU A 318 12.75 16.58 -29.59
N PRO A 319 12.56 16.10 -30.84
CA PRO A 319 13.63 15.44 -31.57
C PRO A 319 14.71 16.41 -32.01
N ALA A 320 15.95 15.91 -32.11
CA ALA A 320 17.02 16.63 -32.79
C ALA A 320 16.68 16.86 -34.27
N ALA A 321 17.05 18.04 -34.79
CA ALA A 321 16.86 18.40 -36.20
C ALA A 321 17.87 17.66 -37.09
N THR A 322 17.63 16.38 -37.35
CA THR A 322 18.45 15.51 -38.21
C THR A 322 17.60 14.89 -39.30
N SER A 323 18.15 14.77 -40.51
CA SER A 323 17.49 14.02 -41.59
C SER A 323 17.33 12.55 -41.21
N LEU A 324 16.11 12.03 -41.31
CA LEU A 324 15.79 10.64 -41.04
C LEU A 324 16.05 9.78 -42.29
N PRO A 325 16.38 8.48 -42.11
CA PRO A 325 16.43 7.54 -43.22
C PRO A 325 15.03 7.27 -43.79
N ASP A 326 14.94 6.80 -45.03
CA ASP A 326 13.66 6.43 -45.67
C ASP A 326 12.97 5.23 -44.97
N GLU A 327 13.77 4.36 -44.36
CA GLU A 327 13.30 3.20 -43.59
C GLU A 327 14.25 2.89 -42.44
N TYR A 328 13.69 2.34 -41.36
CA TYR A 328 14.42 1.95 -40.16
C TYR A 328 13.81 0.69 -39.52
N PRO A 329 14.61 -0.27 -39.04
CA PRO A 329 16.07 -0.35 -39.14
C PRO A 329 16.56 -0.48 -40.58
N PRO A 330 17.83 -0.15 -40.89
CA PRO A 330 18.42 -0.43 -42.20
C PRO A 330 18.27 -1.91 -42.60
N VAL A 331 18.14 -2.22 -43.89
CA VAL A 331 17.86 -3.59 -44.38
C VAL A 331 18.87 -4.62 -43.89
N GLU A 332 20.16 -4.26 -43.85
CA GLU A 332 21.23 -5.11 -43.34
C GLU A 332 21.02 -5.45 -41.87
N GLU A 333 20.57 -4.47 -41.09
CA GLU A 333 20.23 -4.62 -39.69
C GLU A 333 18.98 -5.49 -39.54
N MET A 334 17.93 -5.23 -40.31
CA MET A 334 16.69 -6.00 -40.32
C MET A 334 16.90 -7.49 -40.63
N ARG A 335 17.72 -7.80 -41.64
CA ARG A 335 18.11 -9.18 -42.04
C ARG A 335 18.78 -9.94 -40.90
N LYS A 336 19.56 -9.23 -40.08
CA LYS A 336 20.26 -9.80 -38.94
C LYS A 336 19.35 -9.87 -37.71
N TYR A 337 18.55 -8.84 -37.45
CA TYR A 337 17.92 -8.61 -36.17
C TYR A 337 16.60 -9.33 -36.01
N LEU A 338 15.68 -9.22 -36.98
CA LEU A 338 14.35 -9.81 -36.82
C LEU A 338 14.39 -11.34 -36.70
N PRO A 339 15.18 -12.09 -37.50
CA PRO A 339 15.32 -13.54 -37.31
C PRO A 339 16.06 -13.92 -36.03
N ALA A 340 17.01 -13.10 -35.57
CA ALA A 340 17.74 -13.37 -34.32
C ALA A 340 16.88 -13.09 -33.09
N TYR A 341 16.02 -12.07 -33.14
CA TYR A 341 15.12 -11.70 -32.06
C TYR A 341 13.97 -12.69 -31.87
N ASP A 342 13.40 -13.20 -32.97
CA ASP A 342 12.44 -14.32 -32.94
C ASP A 342 13.04 -15.56 -32.25
N LYS A 343 14.30 -15.91 -32.59
CA LYS A 343 15.03 -17.01 -31.94
C LYS A 343 15.41 -16.74 -30.49
N ALA A 344 15.56 -15.47 -30.10
CA ALA A 344 15.90 -15.09 -28.73
C ALA A 344 14.80 -15.42 -27.70
N GLY A 345 13.58 -15.70 -28.17
CA GLY A 345 12.44 -16.05 -27.31
C GLY A 345 11.74 -14.84 -26.69
N LEU A 346 11.82 -13.68 -27.34
CA LEU A 346 11.33 -12.40 -26.81
C LEU A 346 10.01 -11.92 -27.46
N ILE A 347 9.43 -12.71 -28.36
CA ILE A 347 8.07 -12.52 -28.89
C ILE A 347 7.09 -13.14 -27.91
N LEU A 348 6.36 -12.27 -27.19
CA LEU A 348 5.49 -12.67 -26.09
C LEU A 348 4.08 -13.03 -26.56
N ASP A 349 3.34 -13.78 -25.74
CA ASP A 349 1.93 -14.09 -25.95
C ASP A 349 1.14 -13.79 -24.66
N GLN A 350 0.30 -12.76 -24.71
CA GLN A 350 -0.52 -12.33 -23.57
C GLN A 350 -1.72 -13.25 -23.31
N GLY A 351 -2.04 -14.16 -24.22
CA GLY A 351 -3.23 -15.00 -24.10
C GLY A 351 -4.52 -14.18 -24.08
N GLN A 352 -5.40 -14.47 -23.11
CA GLN A 352 -6.75 -13.90 -23.02
C GLN A 352 -6.88 -12.80 -21.96
N GLU A 353 -5.81 -12.47 -21.23
CA GLU A 353 -5.86 -11.43 -20.20
C GLU A 353 -5.70 -10.03 -20.81
N GLY A 354 -6.42 -9.04 -20.30
CA GLY A 354 -6.28 -7.61 -20.63
C GLY A 354 -4.95 -6.98 -20.17
N ALA A 355 -3.85 -7.73 -20.12
CA ALA A 355 -2.54 -7.33 -19.62
C ALA A 355 -1.65 -6.64 -20.68
N CYS A 356 -2.24 -6.15 -21.78
CA CYS A 356 -1.52 -5.62 -22.94
C CYS A 356 -0.51 -4.51 -22.59
N THR A 357 -0.75 -3.66 -21.60
CA THR A 357 0.22 -2.63 -21.17
C THR A 357 1.50 -3.23 -20.61
N GLY A 358 1.41 -4.28 -19.78
CA GLY A 358 2.58 -4.97 -19.25
C GLY A 358 3.34 -5.72 -20.33
N PHE A 359 2.64 -6.34 -21.27
CA PHE A 359 3.24 -7.05 -22.40
C PHE A 359 3.87 -6.12 -23.42
N GLY A 360 3.16 -5.08 -23.86
CA GLY A 360 3.65 -4.07 -24.80
C GLY A 360 4.89 -3.36 -24.26
N LEU A 361 4.89 -2.99 -22.96
CA LEU A 361 6.07 -2.41 -22.34
C LEU A 361 7.21 -3.43 -22.22
N SER A 362 6.92 -4.70 -21.90
CA SER A 362 7.93 -5.77 -21.90
C SER A 362 8.59 -5.93 -23.26
N CYS A 363 7.83 -5.84 -24.36
CA CYS A 363 8.37 -5.87 -25.72
C CYS A 363 9.44 -4.78 -25.93
N VAL A 364 9.15 -3.54 -25.52
CA VAL A 364 10.11 -2.42 -25.60
C VAL A 364 11.34 -2.67 -24.72
N VAL A 365 11.13 -3.03 -23.44
CA VAL A 365 12.23 -3.25 -22.49
C VAL A 365 13.14 -4.38 -22.95
N ASN A 366 12.56 -5.49 -23.41
CA ASN A 366 13.31 -6.65 -23.93
C ASN A 366 14.12 -6.28 -25.16
N TYR A 367 13.54 -5.54 -26.10
CA TYR A 367 14.24 -5.12 -27.30
C TYR A 367 15.46 -4.25 -26.96
N LEU A 368 15.27 -3.23 -26.11
CA LEU A 368 16.36 -2.37 -25.65
C LEU A 368 17.44 -3.14 -24.90
N ARG A 369 17.06 -4.09 -24.02
CA ARG A 369 18.00 -4.92 -23.27
C ARG A 369 18.79 -5.85 -24.19
N TRP A 370 18.13 -6.44 -25.19
CA TRP A 370 18.73 -7.36 -26.15
C TRP A 370 19.75 -6.65 -27.04
N VAL A 371 19.41 -5.48 -27.56
CA VAL A 371 20.34 -4.62 -28.32
C VAL A 371 21.53 -4.21 -27.45
N LYS A 372 21.29 -3.72 -26.23
CA LYS A 372 22.34 -3.33 -25.28
C LYS A 372 23.29 -4.48 -24.93
N SER A 373 22.80 -5.72 -24.93
CA SER A 373 23.57 -6.92 -24.57
C SER A 373 24.32 -7.54 -25.75
N GLY A 374 24.34 -6.91 -26.92
CA GLY A 374 25.07 -7.42 -28.09
C GLY A 374 24.35 -8.54 -28.84
N LEU A 375 23.01 -8.56 -28.82
CA LEU A 375 22.17 -9.46 -29.62
C LEU A 375 22.35 -10.96 -29.29
N PRO A 376 22.26 -11.38 -28.02
CA PRO A 376 22.44 -12.78 -27.64
C PRO A 376 21.39 -13.68 -28.31
N ALA A 377 21.78 -14.92 -28.62
CA ALA A 377 20.90 -15.90 -29.26
C ALA A 377 19.72 -16.37 -28.39
N LYS A 378 19.80 -16.18 -27.07
CA LYS A 378 18.74 -16.44 -26.09
C LYS A 378 18.87 -15.43 -24.96
N MET A 379 17.75 -14.91 -24.48
CA MET A 379 17.73 -13.96 -23.37
C MET A 379 16.42 -14.10 -22.59
N ASP A 380 16.49 -14.02 -21.26
CA ASP A 380 15.29 -14.01 -20.44
C ASP A 380 14.54 -12.68 -20.59
N SER A 381 13.24 -12.79 -20.84
CA SER A 381 12.31 -11.66 -20.84
C SER A 381 12.27 -11.00 -19.46
N VAL A 382 11.96 -9.70 -19.40
CA VAL A 382 11.43 -9.08 -18.19
C VAL A 382 10.03 -9.60 -17.89
N SER A 383 9.58 -9.50 -16.64
CA SER A 383 8.26 -9.99 -16.22
C SER A 383 7.11 -9.08 -16.68
N PRO A 384 6.25 -9.52 -17.62
CA PRO A 384 5.04 -8.78 -17.98
C PRO A 384 4.05 -8.75 -16.82
N ARG A 385 4.05 -9.79 -15.97
CA ARG A 385 3.21 -9.86 -14.77
C ARG A 385 3.57 -8.75 -13.80
N MET A 386 4.86 -8.50 -13.54
CA MET A 386 5.30 -7.40 -12.68
C MET A 386 4.91 -6.05 -13.28
N LEU A 387 5.20 -5.80 -14.56
CA LEU A 387 4.86 -4.53 -15.21
C LEU A 387 3.35 -4.27 -15.22
N TYR A 388 2.53 -5.27 -15.55
CA TYR A 388 1.07 -5.12 -15.53
C TYR A 388 0.53 -4.90 -14.11
N THR A 389 1.03 -5.68 -13.14
CA THR A 389 0.64 -5.53 -11.73
C THR A 389 0.99 -4.14 -11.23
N LEU A 390 2.20 -3.65 -11.51
CA LEU A 390 2.65 -2.31 -11.14
C LEU A 390 1.95 -1.21 -11.94
N ALA A 391 1.61 -1.43 -13.20
CA ALA A 391 0.88 -0.45 -14.02
C ALA A 391 -0.43 -0.06 -13.35
N ARG A 392 -1.20 -1.08 -12.94
CA ARG A 392 -2.42 -0.91 -12.16
C ARG A 392 -2.18 -0.21 -10.82
N ARG A 393 -0.96 -0.27 -10.26
CA ARG A 393 -0.61 0.43 -9.01
C ARG A 393 -0.33 1.91 -9.16
N HIS A 394 0.01 2.36 -10.36
CA HIS A 394 0.36 3.76 -10.63
C HIS A 394 -0.61 4.41 -11.59
N ASP A 395 -1.73 3.73 -11.86
CA ASP A 395 -2.78 4.22 -12.73
C ASP A 395 -3.55 5.36 -12.08
N GLU A 396 -4.06 6.27 -12.90
CA GLU A 396 -4.74 7.49 -12.44
C GLU A 396 -6.24 7.30 -12.24
N TYR A 397 -6.74 6.09 -12.51
CA TYR A 397 -8.15 5.74 -12.37
C TYR A 397 -8.40 5.21 -10.95
N GLU A 398 -8.76 6.10 -10.02
CA GLU A 398 -9.30 5.70 -8.72
C GLU A 398 -10.65 4.99 -8.91
N GLY A 399 -10.82 3.82 -8.29
CA GLY A 399 -12.15 3.30 -7.95
C GLY A 399 -12.89 2.40 -8.96
N GLU A 400 -12.46 2.22 -10.20
CA GLU A 400 -13.23 1.43 -11.18
C GLU A 400 -12.80 -0.04 -11.31
N ASN A 401 -13.79 -0.94 -11.46
CA ASN A 401 -13.64 -2.36 -11.83
C ASN A 401 -13.20 -2.49 -13.31
N TYR A 402 -12.03 -1.95 -13.68
CA TYR A 402 -11.50 -2.12 -15.03
C TYR A 402 -10.55 -3.31 -15.11
N GLU A 403 -10.66 -4.08 -16.19
CA GLU A 403 -9.54 -4.90 -16.69
C GLU A 403 -8.72 -3.98 -17.61
N GLY A 404 -7.39 -4.02 -17.53
CA GLY A 404 -6.52 -3.08 -18.25
C GLY A 404 -5.61 -2.22 -17.37
N SER A 405 -4.86 -1.31 -18.01
CA SER A 405 -4.15 -0.20 -17.37
C SER A 405 -3.82 0.87 -18.42
N SER A 406 -3.23 2.00 -18.02
CA SER A 406 -2.72 3.05 -18.91
C SER A 406 -1.23 2.87 -19.26
N CYS A 407 -0.77 3.50 -20.33
CA CYS A 407 0.65 3.47 -20.69
C CYS A 407 1.48 4.22 -19.64
N ARG A 408 0.99 5.38 -19.19
CA ARG A 408 1.64 6.15 -18.13
C ARG A 408 1.71 5.37 -16.81
N GLY A 409 0.66 4.64 -16.44
CA GLY A 409 0.65 3.78 -15.25
C GLY A 409 1.78 2.74 -15.31
N ALA A 410 1.95 2.06 -16.45
CA ALA A 410 3.03 1.10 -16.65
C ALA A 410 4.42 1.74 -16.56
N LEU A 411 4.60 2.93 -17.14
CA LEU A 411 5.87 3.68 -17.07
C LEU A 411 6.19 4.15 -15.66
N LYS A 412 5.22 4.69 -14.91
CA LYS A 412 5.37 5.07 -13.50
C LYS A 412 5.71 3.84 -12.63
N GLY A 413 5.09 2.71 -12.91
CA GLY A 413 5.41 1.43 -12.29
C GLY A 413 6.87 1.05 -12.47
N TRP A 414 7.35 1.06 -13.71
CA TRP A 414 8.74 0.76 -14.05
C TRP A 414 9.73 1.79 -13.49
N PHE A 415 9.40 3.09 -13.55
CA PHE A 415 10.23 4.18 -13.02
C PHE A 415 10.48 4.04 -11.52
N ASN A 416 9.45 3.72 -10.75
CA ASN A 416 9.51 3.70 -9.29
C ASN A 416 10.00 2.37 -8.70
N ASN A 417 10.07 1.28 -9.48
CA ASN A 417 10.35 -0.06 -8.95
C ASN A 417 11.38 -0.86 -9.76
N GLY A 418 11.70 -0.42 -10.98
CA GLY A 418 12.37 -1.29 -11.96
C GLY A 418 11.46 -2.46 -12.39
N VAL A 419 12.06 -3.47 -13.03
CA VAL A 419 11.34 -4.69 -13.44
C VAL A 419 12.24 -5.92 -13.31
N CYS A 420 11.74 -6.99 -12.67
CA CYS A 420 12.47 -8.25 -12.54
C CYS A 420 12.39 -9.09 -13.83
N LEU A 421 13.16 -10.18 -13.88
CA LEU A 421 13.10 -11.12 -14.99
C LEU A 421 11.89 -12.05 -14.85
N GLU A 422 11.46 -12.63 -15.97
CA GLU A 422 10.31 -13.55 -16.02
C GLU A 422 10.40 -14.70 -15.01
N PRO A 423 11.56 -15.35 -14.76
CA PRO A 423 11.66 -16.40 -13.74
C PRO A 423 11.37 -15.90 -12.31
N ASP A 424 11.59 -14.61 -12.03
CA ASP A 424 11.36 -14.04 -10.71
C ASP A 424 9.89 -13.80 -10.42
N TRP A 425 9.09 -13.52 -11.46
CA TRP A 425 7.66 -13.34 -11.37
C TRP A 425 6.98 -13.79 -12.67
N PRO A 426 6.75 -15.11 -12.83
CA PRO A 426 6.33 -15.66 -14.11
C PRO A 426 4.91 -15.25 -14.46
N TYR A 427 4.63 -15.03 -15.74
CA TYR A 427 3.28 -14.82 -16.23
C TYR A 427 2.52 -16.15 -16.36
N SER A 428 1.24 -16.11 -16.01
CA SER A 428 0.28 -17.18 -16.23
C SER A 428 -1.07 -16.54 -16.49
N SER A 429 -1.61 -16.73 -17.70
CA SER A 429 -2.85 -16.10 -18.20
C SER A 429 -4.10 -16.39 -17.36
N GLU A 430 -4.01 -17.40 -16.50
CA GLU A 430 -5.10 -17.89 -15.66
C GLU A 430 -4.72 -17.92 -14.17
N LYS A 431 -3.55 -17.43 -13.73
CA LYS A 431 -3.14 -17.59 -12.32
C LYS A 431 -2.43 -16.36 -11.76
N SER A 432 -2.72 -16.10 -10.48
CA SER A 432 -1.90 -15.23 -9.63
C SER A 432 -0.65 -16.01 -9.22
N SER A 433 0.44 -15.85 -9.98
CA SER A 433 1.77 -16.29 -9.60
C SER A 433 2.34 -15.33 -8.54
N ALA A 434 2.90 -15.88 -7.47
CA ALA A 434 3.62 -15.05 -6.49
C ALA A 434 5.02 -14.74 -7.03
N ALA A 435 5.56 -13.61 -6.61
CA ALA A 435 6.95 -13.29 -6.87
C ALA A 435 7.87 -14.18 -6.03
N THR A 436 9.06 -14.45 -6.55
CA THR A 436 10.14 -15.08 -5.80
C THR A 436 10.77 -14.10 -4.83
N TYR A 437 11.31 -14.61 -3.72
CA TYR A 437 11.96 -13.75 -2.74
C TYR A 437 13.15 -12.99 -3.36
N GLY A 438 13.27 -11.70 -3.03
CA GLY A 438 14.31 -10.82 -3.58
C GLY A 438 14.02 -10.26 -4.98
N PHE A 439 12.83 -10.50 -5.56
CA PHE A 439 12.48 -9.98 -6.89
C PHE A 439 12.63 -8.45 -6.98
N ALA A 440 12.30 -7.71 -5.91
CA ALA A 440 12.38 -6.26 -5.87
C ALA A 440 13.83 -5.75 -5.99
N ALA A 441 14.77 -6.43 -5.33
CA ALA A 441 16.20 -6.12 -5.44
C ALA A 441 16.71 -6.37 -6.87
N ARG A 442 16.29 -7.48 -7.48
CA ARG A 442 16.64 -7.80 -8.88
C ARG A 442 15.96 -6.86 -9.87
N ALA A 443 14.76 -6.37 -9.59
CA ALA A 443 14.04 -5.42 -10.41
C ALA A 443 14.78 -4.08 -10.54
N ALA A 444 15.46 -3.64 -9.48
CA ALA A 444 16.27 -2.43 -9.49
C ALA A 444 17.45 -2.48 -10.49
N ASN A 445 17.81 -3.65 -11.01
CA ASN A 445 18.84 -3.79 -12.06
C ASN A 445 18.32 -3.43 -13.46
N VAL A 446 17.01 -3.36 -13.66
CA VAL A 446 16.38 -2.98 -14.94
C VAL A 446 15.42 -1.82 -14.71
N THR A 447 15.95 -0.61 -14.81
CA THR A 447 15.21 0.63 -14.48
C THR A 447 14.93 1.47 -15.71
N LEU A 448 13.91 2.32 -15.60
CA LEU A 448 13.63 3.38 -16.57
C LEU A 448 14.53 4.58 -16.27
N GLY A 449 15.29 5.04 -17.26
CA GLY A 449 16.13 6.22 -17.15
C GLY A 449 15.32 7.50 -17.39
N VAL A 450 14.76 7.64 -18.58
CA VAL A 450 13.92 8.77 -18.98
C VAL A 450 12.70 8.29 -19.75
N TYR A 451 11.61 9.04 -19.65
CA TYR A 451 10.44 8.85 -20.47
C TYR A 451 9.86 10.21 -20.89
N TYR A 452 9.45 10.31 -22.16
CA TYR A 452 8.88 11.51 -22.76
C TYR A 452 7.66 11.15 -23.60
N ARG A 453 6.62 11.98 -23.55
CA ARG A 453 5.41 11.82 -24.34
C ARG A 453 5.65 12.35 -25.76
N ILE A 454 5.19 11.63 -26.77
CA ILE A 454 5.24 12.07 -28.17
C ILE A 454 3.83 12.50 -28.57
N GLU A 455 3.75 13.58 -29.34
CA GLU A 455 2.52 14.00 -29.99
C GLU A 455 2.14 13.00 -31.09
N THR A 456 1.05 12.25 -30.91
CA THR A 456 0.70 11.11 -31.78
C THR A 456 0.34 11.53 -33.19
N SER A 457 -0.09 12.78 -33.38
CA SER A 457 -0.37 13.37 -34.70
C SER A 457 0.91 13.68 -35.50
N SER A 458 2.07 13.74 -34.85
CA SER A 458 3.36 14.03 -35.48
C SER A 458 4.09 12.74 -35.89
N ILE A 459 3.84 12.29 -37.13
CA ILE A 459 4.50 11.08 -37.68
C ILE A 459 6.02 11.23 -37.70
N THR A 460 6.54 12.42 -38.05
CA THR A 460 7.97 12.68 -38.11
C THR A 460 8.64 12.55 -36.74
N ASP A 461 8.00 13.03 -35.67
CA ASP A 461 8.55 12.91 -34.32
C ASP A 461 8.56 11.46 -33.84
N MET A 462 7.53 10.68 -34.20
CA MET A 462 7.47 9.24 -33.96
C MET A 462 8.61 8.51 -34.69
N GLN A 463 8.85 8.81 -35.98
CA GLN A 463 9.96 8.24 -36.74
C GLN A 463 11.31 8.61 -36.14
N ALA A 464 11.50 9.87 -35.74
CA ALA A 464 12.71 10.33 -35.09
C ALA A 464 12.94 9.63 -33.76
N ALA A 465 11.90 9.49 -32.94
CA ALA A 465 11.94 8.75 -31.68
C ALA A 465 12.36 7.28 -31.89
N ILE A 466 11.77 6.59 -32.88
CA ILE A 466 12.13 5.21 -33.22
C ILE A 466 13.58 5.12 -33.69
N ALA A 467 14.03 6.02 -34.57
CA ALA A 467 15.41 5.98 -35.08
C ALA A 467 16.46 6.23 -33.98
N GLN A 468 16.18 7.16 -33.05
CA GLN A 468 17.11 7.58 -32.00
C GLN A 468 17.10 6.62 -30.80
N HIS A 469 15.92 6.15 -30.39
CA HIS A 469 15.74 5.33 -29.19
C HIS A 469 15.46 3.85 -29.48
N ARG A 470 15.38 3.46 -30.76
CA ARG A 470 15.18 2.10 -31.29
C ARG A 470 13.78 1.51 -31.08
N ALA A 471 13.08 1.91 -30.01
CA ALA A 471 11.70 1.49 -29.78
C ALA A 471 10.88 2.56 -29.06
N VAL A 472 9.58 2.59 -29.34
CA VAL A 472 8.59 3.48 -28.72
C VAL A 472 7.46 2.63 -28.15
N PHE A 473 7.05 2.93 -26.92
CA PHE A 473 5.91 2.29 -26.28
C PHE A 473 4.63 3.04 -26.65
N VAL A 474 3.63 2.34 -27.18
CA VAL A 474 2.42 2.98 -27.71
C VAL A 474 1.15 2.24 -27.34
N SER A 475 0.03 2.93 -27.48
CA SER A 475 -1.31 2.36 -27.45
C SER A 475 -2.19 2.91 -28.58
N ALA A 476 -3.08 2.07 -29.12
CA ALA A 476 -4.05 2.45 -30.14
C ALA A 476 -5.32 1.60 -30.05
N PHE A 477 -6.44 2.11 -30.57
CA PHE A 477 -7.65 1.31 -30.77
C PHE A 477 -7.41 0.26 -31.85
N THR A 478 -7.96 -0.94 -31.66
CA THR A 478 -7.87 -2.00 -32.67
C THR A 478 -9.15 -2.09 -33.49
N HIS A 479 -9.06 -2.76 -34.63
CA HIS A 479 -10.16 -2.97 -35.56
C HIS A 479 -10.03 -4.34 -36.23
N ALA A 480 -11.02 -4.72 -37.05
CA ALA A 480 -11.08 -6.04 -37.67
C ALA A 480 -9.82 -6.43 -38.48
N GLY A 481 -9.08 -5.44 -39.00
CA GLY A 481 -7.82 -5.63 -39.74
C GLY A 481 -6.73 -6.33 -38.93
N TRP A 482 -6.66 -6.09 -37.62
CA TRP A 482 -5.69 -6.73 -36.72
C TRP A 482 -5.87 -8.25 -36.65
N ASN A 483 -7.09 -8.74 -36.87
CA ASN A 483 -7.41 -10.16 -36.95
C ASN A 483 -7.21 -10.75 -38.35
N ALA A 484 -7.10 -9.90 -39.37
CA ALA A 484 -6.96 -10.28 -40.78
C ALA A 484 -5.50 -10.29 -41.28
N VAL A 485 -4.54 -9.97 -40.42
CA VAL A 485 -3.11 -9.98 -40.75
C VAL A 485 -2.67 -11.40 -41.13
N LYS A 486 -2.11 -11.55 -42.34
CA LYS A 486 -1.69 -12.86 -42.84
C LYS A 486 -0.44 -13.35 -42.12
N LEU A 487 -0.45 -14.63 -41.74
CA LEU A 487 0.75 -15.32 -41.29
C LEU A 487 1.75 -15.39 -42.45
N SER A 488 2.97 -14.93 -42.21
CA SER A 488 4.06 -14.92 -43.17
C SER A 488 5.34 -15.45 -42.55
N LYS A 489 6.31 -15.83 -43.40
CA LYS A 489 7.62 -16.30 -42.94
C LYS A 489 8.38 -15.16 -42.26
N THR A 490 9.40 -15.49 -41.47
CA THR A 490 10.27 -14.50 -40.83
C THR A 490 10.77 -13.47 -41.86
N PRO A 491 10.53 -12.18 -41.62
CA PRO A 491 10.78 -11.14 -42.61
C PRO A 491 12.29 -10.95 -42.79
N LYS A 492 12.74 -10.78 -44.03
CA LYS A 492 14.15 -10.49 -44.37
C LYS A 492 14.34 -9.04 -44.80
N THR A 493 13.30 -8.40 -45.29
CA THR A 493 13.29 -7.03 -45.79
C THR A 493 11.99 -6.33 -45.37
N HIS A 494 11.95 -5.01 -45.45
CA HIS A 494 10.77 -4.21 -45.14
C HIS A 494 9.54 -4.64 -45.94
N ALA A 495 9.74 -5.04 -47.21
CA ALA A 495 8.69 -5.51 -48.10
C ALA A 495 8.08 -6.87 -47.70
N ASP A 496 8.74 -7.65 -46.85
CA ASP A 496 8.22 -8.95 -46.39
C ASP A 496 7.20 -8.80 -45.25
N LEU A 497 7.09 -7.61 -44.64
CA LEU A 497 6.18 -7.38 -43.52
C LEU A 497 4.74 -7.19 -44.01
N PRO A 498 3.76 -7.91 -43.43
CA PRO A 498 2.36 -7.74 -43.79
C PRO A 498 1.83 -6.40 -43.26
N LEU A 499 1.17 -5.63 -44.12
CA LEU A 499 0.40 -4.45 -43.74
C LEU A 499 -0.90 -4.87 -43.04
N ILE A 500 -1.23 -4.22 -41.92
CA ILE A 500 -2.52 -4.35 -41.25
C ILE A 500 -3.61 -3.75 -42.16
N PRO A 501 -4.61 -4.52 -42.61
CA PRO A 501 -5.63 -3.99 -43.52
C PRO A 501 -6.52 -2.96 -42.83
N PHE A 502 -6.48 -1.71 -43.30
CA PHE A 502 -7.32 -0.63 -42.82
C PHE A 502 -8.40 -0.28 -43.86
N ASP A 503 -9.66 -0.23 -43.43
CA ASP A 503 -10.82 0.04 -44.29
C ASP A 503 -11.19 1.52 -44.37
N GLY A 504 -10.39 2.39 -43.74
CA GLY A 504 -10.63 3.84 -43.69
C GLY A 504 -11.60 4.29 -42.60
N ARG A 505 -12.13 3.37 -41.76
CA ARG A 505 -13.13 3.69 -40.73
C ARG A 505 -12.51 3.72 -39.34
N ARG A 506 -12.69 4.83 -38.64
CA ARG A 506 -12.26 4.97 -37.25
C ARG A 506 -13.04 4.03 -36.33
N SER A 507 -12.32 3.35 -35.45
CA SER A 507 -12.80 2.52 -34.34
C SER A 507 -12.36 3.13 -33.02
N GLU A 508 -13.22 3.07 -31.99
CA GLU A 508 -12.84 3.38 -30.61
C GLU A 508 -13.01 2.16 -29.70
N GLU A 509 -13.03 0.97 -30.31
CA GLU A 509 -13.17 -0.30 -29.61
C GLU A 509 -11.81 -1.00 -29.42
N GLY A 510 -11.67 -1.79 -28.36
CA GLY A 510 -10.56 -2.73 -28.17
C GLY A 510 -9.17 -2.08 -28.09
N GLY A 511 -8.94 -1.22 -27.10
CA GLY A 511 -7.65 -0.57 -26.88
C GLY A 511 -6.52 -1.58 -26.62
N HIS A 512 -5.41 -1.46 -27.37
CA HIS A 512 -4.25 -2.33 -27.27
C HIS A 512 -2.94 -1.55 -27.13
N ALA A 513 -2.00 -2.09 -26.33
CA ALA A 513 -0.69 -1.51 -26.10
C ALA A 513 0.41 -2.43 -26.66
N PHE A 514 1.39 -1.87 -27.36
CA PHE A 514 2.40 -2.60 -28.11
C PHE A 514 3.67 -1.76 -28.32
N ALA A 515 4.67 -2.34 -28.98
CA ALA A 515 5.93 -1.67 -29.28
C ALA A 515 6.03 -1.30 -30.77
N LEU A 516 6.49 -0.08 -31.06
CA LEU A 516 6.96 0.29 -32.39
C LEU A 516 8.48 0.22 -32.42
N ILE A 517 9.04 -0.53 -33.35
CA ILE A 517 10.48 -0.81 -33.43
C ILE A 517 11.13 -0.33 -34.75
N GLY A 518 10.33 0.23 -35.64
CA GLY A 518 10.77 0.64 -36.96
C GLY A 518 9.71 1.39 -37.75
N PHE A 519 10.06 1.84 -38.95
CA PHE A 519 9.17 2.48 -39.90
C PHE A 519 9.68 2.29 -41.33
N ASN A 520 8.79 2.47 -42.30
CA ASN A 520 9.10 2.52 -43.72
C ASN A 520 8.12 3.45 -44.46
N ALA A 521 8.14 3.45 -45.78
CA ALA A 521 7.25 4.30 -46.59
C ALA A 521 5.74 4.03 -46.37
N GLN A 522 5.35 2.85 -45.88
CA GLN A 522 3.94 2.47 -45.68
C GLN A 522 3.43 2.78 -44.26
N GLY A 523 4.29 2.66 -43.25
CA GLY A 523 3.87 2.81 -41.86
C GLY A 523 4.93 2.42 -40.83
N PHE A 524 4.47 2.24 -39.58
CA PHE A 524 5.30 1.82 -38.46
C PHE A 524 5.37 0.28 -38.35
N ILE A 525 6.54 -0.25 -37.98
CA ILE A 525 6.73 -1.67 -37.71
C ILE A 525 6.31 -1.96 -36.26
N VAL A 526 5.26 -2.74 -36.11
CA VAL A 526 4.69 -3.18 -34.84
C VAL A 526 5.36 -4.48 -34.41
N GLN A 527 5.85 -4.54 -33.17
CA GLN A 527 6.05 -5.79 -32.45
C GLN A 527 4.85 -6.02 -31.53
N ASN A 528 4.06 -7.05 -31.84
CA ASN A 528 2.87 -7.40 -31.07
C ASN A 528 3.18 -8.44 -29.98
N SER A 529 2.23 -8.66 -29.08
CA SER A 529 2.29 -9.61 -27.96
C SER A 529 1.27 -10.75 -28.07
N TRP A 530 0.98 -11.19 -29.30
CA TRP A 530 0.01 -12.27 -29.60
C TRP A 530 0.69 -13.56 -30.11
N GLY A 531 1.96 -13.74 -29.75
CA GLY A 531 2.80 -14.86 -30.15
C GLY A 531 3.35 -14.75 -31.57
N ASN A 532 4.27 -15.64 -31.91
CA ASN A 532 4.97 -15.69 -33.20
C ASN A 532 4.11 -16.16 -34.38
N ARG A 533 2.85 -16.55 -34.13
CA ARG A 533 1.88 -16.96 -35.16
C ARG A 533 1.00 -15.82 -35.66
N TRP A 534 1.26 -14.59 -35.24
CA TRP A 534 0.60 -13.40 -35.75
C TRP A 534 1.56 -12.62 -36.66
N GLY A 535 1.09 -12.18 -37.84
CA GLY A 535 1.92 -11.45 -38.80
C GLY A 535 3.14 -12.24 -39.30
N ALA A 536 4.29 -11.57 -39.39
CA ALA A 536 5.58 -12.14 -39.78
C ALA A 536 6.42 -12.44 -38.53
N GLY A 537 6.10 -13.51 -37.79
CA GLY A 537 6.83 -13.86 -36.56
C GLY A 537 6.57 -12.90 -35.39
N GLY A 538 5.36 -12.34 -35.31
CA GLY A 538 4.96 -11.34 -34.31
C GLY A 538 5.00 -9.90 -34.80
N PHE A 539 5.43 -9.66 -36.05
CA PHE A 539 5.60 -8.34 -36.64
C PHE A 539 4.61 -8.03 -37.76
N ALA A 540 4.20 -6.77 -37.87
CA ALA A 540 3.37 -6.26 -38.97
C ALA A 540 3.63 -4.75 -39.19
N VAL A 541 3.13 -4.19 -40.29
CA VAL A 541 3.15 -2.74 -40.54
C VAL A 541 1.78 -2.14 -40.20
N LEU A 542 1.77 -1.11 -39.34
CA LEU A 542 0.62 -0.26 -39.08
C LEU A 542 0.71 0.98 -39.96
N GLY A 543 -0.23 1.14 -40.90
CA GLY A 543 -0.21 2.25 -41.85
C GLY A 543 -0.33 3.62 -41.18
N TYR A 544 0.25 4.66 -41.76
CA TYR A 544 0.21 6.01 -41.15
C TYR A 544 -1.21 6.56 -40.99
N LEU A 545 -2.10 6.33 -41.95
CA LEU A 545 -3.50 6.74 -41.85
C LEU A 545 -4.25 5.97 -40.75
N ASP A 546 -3.90 4.69 -40.56
CA ASP A 546 -4.46 3.85 -39.51
C ASP A 546 -4.02 4.36 -38.12
N TRP A 547 -2.71 4.64 -37.96
CA TRP A 547 -2.18 5.25 -36.74
C TRP A 547 -2.86 6.58 -36.42
N LEU A 548 -2.96 7.50 -37.37
CA LEU A 548 -3.58 8.81 -37.15
C LEU A 548 -5.07 8.70 -36.76
N ALA A 549 -5.77 7.65 -37.22
CA ALA A 549 -7.16 7.42 -36.87
C ALA A 549 -7.34 6.83 -35.46
N HIS A 550 -6.37 6.05 -34.97
CA HIS A 550 -6.55 5.17 -33.81
C HIS A 550 -5.58 5.38 -32.65
N ALA A 551 -4.52 6.17 -32.82
CA ALA A 551 -3.50 6.38 -31.79
C ALA A 551 -4.09 6.97 -30.50
N MET A 552 -3.72 6.39 -29.37
CA MET A 552 -4.10 6.88 -28.05
C MET A 552 -2.90 7.57 -27.38
N ASP A 553 -1.80 6.85 -27.19
CA ASP A 553 -0.60 7.34 -26.51
C ASP A 553 0.69 6.85 -27.17
N ALA A 554 1.75 7.65 -27.05
CA ALA A 554 3.09 7.30 -27.50
C ALA A 554 4.16 7.86 -26.57
N TRP A 555 5.12 7.01 -26.20
CA TRP A 555 6.12 7.29 -25.19
C TRP A 555 7.51 6.82 -25.63
N VAL A 556 8.45 7.76 -25.65
CA VAL A 556 9.88 7.45 -25.68
C VAL A 556 10.29 6.93 -24.32
N VAL A 557 11.10 5.88 -24.30
CA VAL A 557 11.73 5.37 -23.09
C VAL A 557 13.21 5.08 -23.33
N SER A 558 14.02 5.10 -22.28
CA SER A 558 15.40 4.63 -22.34
C SER A 558 15.79 3.90 -21.05
N LEU A 559 16.60 2.85 -21.18
CA LEU A 559 17.09 2.08 -20.04
C LEU A 559 17.95 2.95 -19.13
N GLY A 560 17.69 2.89 -17.82
CA GLY A 560 18.52 3.47 -16.80
C GLY A 560 19.89 2.77 -16.71
N VAL A 561 20.87 3.47 -16.14
CA VAL A 561 22.16 2.88 -15.81
C VAL A 561 21.99 2.01 -14.56
N PRO A 562 22.29 0.70 -14.62
CA PRO A 562 22.30 -0.17 -13.44
C PRO A 562 23.20 0.43 -12.35
N GLY A 563 22.76 0.44 -11.09
CA GLY A 563 23.52 1.06 -9.99
C GLY A 563 23.23 2.54 -9.76
N VAL A 564 22.95 3.35 -10.80
CA VAL A 564 22.67 4.80 -10.64
C VAL A 564 21.24 5.02 -10.15
N VAL A 565 20.27 4.45 -10.86
CA VAL A 565 18.86 4.44 -10.42
C VAL A 565 18.65 3.36 -9.36
N ALA A 566 19.45 2.28 -9.38
CA ALA A 566 19.46 1.34 -8.26
C ALA A 566 19.95 2.00 -6.97
N GLY A 567 20.82 3.01 -6.99
CA GLY A 567 21.14 3.83 -5.81
C GLY A 567 19.92 4.59 -5.27
N ARG A 568 19.04 5.10 -6.15
CA ARG A 568 17.73 5.66 -5.77
C ARG A 568 16.78 4.58 -5.24
N LEU A 569 16.72 3.40 -5.88
CA LEU A 569 15.84 2.30 -5.49
C LEU A 569 16.36 1.45 -4.31
N ALA A 570 17.65 1.45 -4.03
CA ALA A 570 18.33 0.83 -2.89
C ALA A 570 18.46 1.79 -1.70
N VAL A 571 18.31 3.09 -1.94
CA VAL A 571 17.85 4.01 -0.91
C VAL A 571 16.38 3.68 -0.61
N ASN A 572 15.54 3.37 -1.61
CA ASN A 572 14.14 2.91 -1.46
C ASN A 572 13.99 1.39 -1.25
N GLY A 573 14.93 0.71 -0.61
CA GLY A 573 14.82 -0.74 -0.40
C GLY A 573 16.09 -1.34 0.16
N THR A 574 15.96 -2.42 0.93
CA THR A 574 17.00 -3.11 1.72
C THR A 574 18.16 -3.73 0.91
N ALA A 575 18.40 -3.32 -0.33
CA ALA A 575 19.29 -3.97 -1.29
C ALA A 575 20.63 -3.23 -1.43
N ALA A 576 21.52 -3.42 -0.47
CA ALA A 576 22.94 -3.11 -0.67
C ALA A 576 23.81 -4.21 -0.05
N THR A 577 23.87 -5.39 -0.67
CA THR A 577 24.72 -6.49 -0.16
C THR A 577 25.50 -7.31 -1.20
N GLU A 578 25.40 -7.07 -2.51
CA GLU A 578 26.16 -7.87 -3.49
C GLU A 578 27.33 -7.17 -4.18
N ALA A 579 27.64 -5.91 -3.82
CA ALA A 579 28.93 -5.32 -4.16
C ALA A 579 29.91 -5.51 -2.97
N ARG A 580 30.59 -6.66 -2.93
CA ARG A 580 31.77 -6.83 -2.06
C ARG A 580 32.84 -5.82 -2.48
N GLY A 581 33.08 -4.86 -1.60
CA GLY A 581 34.21 -3.92 -1.67
C GLY A 581 33.84 -2.48 -2.03
N SER A 582 33.04 -1.82 -1.17
CA SER A 582 33.05 -0.35 -0.89
C SER A 582 31.71 0.16 -0.33
N ALA A 583 30.88 -0.64 0.35
CA ALA A 583 29.69 -0.15 1.03
C ALA A 583 30.04 0.59 2.34
N SER A 584 30.86 1.64 2.22
CA SER A 584 30.93 2.73 3.19
C SER A 584 30.24 3.93 2.57
N ALA A 585 29.25 4.47 3.28
CA ALA A 585 28.58 5.74 3.00
C ALA A 585 27.69 5.78 1.74
N ALA A 586 26.42 5.38 1.89
CA ALA A 586 25.37 6.21 1.31
C ALA A 586 25.63 7.64 1.81
N ASP A 587 25.77 8.60 0.91
CA ASP A 587 26.14 9.98 1.22
C ASP A 587 25.14 10.56 2.24
N ARG A 588 25.52 10.55 3.52
CA ARG A 588 24.68 10.98 4.65
C ARG A 588 24.31 12.46 4.56
N ASN A 589 24.93 13.19 3.64
CA ASN A 589 24.69 14.61 3.39
C ASN A 589 23.57 14.87 2.35
N LYS A 590 22.92 13.85 1.79
CA LYS A 590 21.82 14.03 0.82
C LYS A 590 20.45 13.82 1.44
N TRP A 591 19.45 14.55 0.96
CA TRP A 591 18.05 14.32 1.30
C TRP A 591 17.62 12.95 0.79
N TRP A 592 16.62 12.35 1.44
CA TRP A 592 15.97 11.18 0.87
C TRP A 592 15.17 11.58 -0.36
N ASP A 593 15.01 10.63 -1.27
CA ASP A 593 13.99 10.77 -2.29
C ASP A 593 12.61 10.38 -1.73
N THR A 594 11.57 10.78 -2.47
CA THR A 594 10.18 10.61 -2.03
C THR A 594 9.80 9.14 -1.82
N GLY A 595 10.40 8.20 -2.55
CA GLY A 595 10.12 6.77 -2.40
C GLY A 595 10.52 6.24 -1.03
N LEU A 596 11.72 6.60 -0.54
CA LEU A 596 12.19 6.21 0.79
C LEU A 596 11.38 6.92 1.86
N ALA A 597 11.07 8.20 1.69
CA ALA A 597 10.20 8.92 2.61
C ALA A 597 8.84 8.21 2.77
N TYR A 598 8.22 7.76 1.69
CA TYR A 598 6.98 6.97 1.76
C TYR A 598 7.16 5.61 2.45
N GLN A 599 8.31 4.95 2.34
CA GLN A 599 8.56 3.70 3.06
C GLN A 599 8.63 3.90 4.57
N HIS A 600 9.13 5.06 4.99
CA HIS A 600 9.12 5.50 6.38
C HIS A 600 7.84 6.24 6.77
N SER A 601 6.78 6.28 5.95
CA SER A 601 5.58 7.05 6.25
C SER A 601 4.29 6.23 6.24
N VAL A 602 3.43 6.41 7.23
CA VAL A 602 2.06 5.86 7.30
C VAL A 602 1.07 6.99 7.04
N VAL A 603 0.27 6.91 5.98
CA VAL A 603 -0.66 8.00 5.58
C VAL A 603 -2.12 7.68 5.93
N LEU A 604 -2.69 8.33 6.94
CA LEU A 604 -4.08 8.21 7.35
C LEU A 604 -4.99 9.20 6.61
N GLY A 605 -6.22 8.77 6.34
CA GLY A 605 -7.31 9.58 5.78
C GLY A 605 -8.22 10.14 6.84
N ASN A 606 -9.16 10.95 6.39
CA ASN A 606 -10.11 11.65 7.25
C ASN A 606 -10.97 10.65 8.05
N ASP A 607 -11.31 9.48 7.50
CA ASP A 607 -12.06 8.46 8.25
C ASP A 607 -11.20 7.61 9.20
N GLY A 608 -9.96 8.02 9.46
CA GLY A 608 -9.02 7.28 10.30
C GLY A 608 -8.50 5.99 9.67
N ARG A 609 -8.90 5.68 8.42
CA ARG A 609 -8.33 4.58 7.65
C ARG A 609 -7.07 5.03 6.95
N VAL A 610 -6.22 4.09 6.55
CA VAL A 610 -5.03 4.46 5.78
C VAL A 610 -5.43 4.91 4.37
N SER A 611 -5.08 6.13 3.95
CA SER A 611 -5.65 6.81 2.76
C SER A 611 -4.78 6.82 1.52
N ARG A 612 -3.46 6.76 1.66
CA ARG A 612 -2.58 6.70 0.49
C ARG A 612 -1.53 5.64 0.66
N TYR A 613 -1.40 4.96 -0.44
CA TYR A 613 -0.78 3.69 -0.61
C TYR A 613 -0.55 3.61 -2.10
N LEU A 614 0.59 3.07 -2.53
CA LEU A 614 0.89 2.66 -3.91
C LEU A 614 -0.12 1.59 -4.42
N THR A 615 -1.41 1.95 -4.47
CA THR A 615 -2.73 1.24 -4.58
C THR A 615 -3.23 0.34 -3.44
N GLU A 616 -4.57 0.24 -3.37
CA GLU A 616 -5.48 0.03 -2.21
C GLU A 616 -5.68 -1.39 -1.66
N ASP A 617 -4.94 -2.42 -2.03
CA ASP A 617 -5.47 -3.76 -1.75
C ASP A 617 -5.31 -4.32 -0.31
N GLU A 618 -4.95 -3.57 0.76
CA GLU A 618 -5.30 -3.90 2.18
C GLU A 618 -4.56 -2.99 3.17
N GLN A 619 -5.26 -2.61 4.24
CA GLN A 619 -4.73 -1.74 5.30
C GLN A 619 -3.71 -2.40 6.25
N PRO A 620 -3.84 -3.69 6.64
CA PRO A 620 -2.88 -4.31 7.56
C PRO A 620 -1.51 -4.61 6.93
N ARG A 621 -1.45 -4.94 5.62
CA ARG A 621 -0.19 -5.35 4.96
C ARG A 621 0.89 -4.28 4.99
N LYS A 622 0.48 -3.04 4.78
CA LYS A 622 1.42 -1.93 4.63
C LYS A 622 1.85 -1.37 5.97
N LEU A 623 0.94 -1.31 6.95
CA LEU A 623 1.30 -1.01 8.33
C LEU A 623 2.27 -2.04 8.89
N GLN A 624 1.99 -3.34 8.74
CA GLN A 624 2.90 -4.38 9.19
C GLN A 624 4.25 -4.32 8.47
N GLN A 625 4.25 -4.00 7.17
CA GLN A 625 5.49 -3.82 6.42
C GLN A 625 6.29 -2.62 6.93
N GLN A 626 5.68 -1.44 7.04
CA GLN A 626 6.34 -0.17 7.33
C GLN A 626 6.72 0.00 8.79
N ALA A 627 5.88 -0.50 9.70
CA ALA A 627 6.06 -0.32 11.15
C ALA A 627 6.62 -1.56 11.85
N CYS A 628 6.79 -2.69 11.16
CA CYS A 628 7.43 -3.89 11.72
C CYS A 628 8.53 -4.45 10.83
N VAL A 629 8.24 -4.89 9.60
CA VAL A 629 9.23 -5.62 8.79
C VAL A 629 10.41 -4.75 8.34
N LEU A 630 10.17 -3.52 7.87
CA LEU A 630 11.23 -2.60 7.44
C LEU A 630 12.12 -2.13 8.62
N PRO A 631 11.57 -1.68 9.76
CA PRO A 631 12.37 -1.37 10.94
C PRO A 631 13.15 -2.58 11.47
N ASP A 632 12.55 -3.77 11.47
CA ASP A 632 13.21 -5.00 11.93
C ASP A 632 14.44 -5.33 11.06
N ASP A 633 14.29 -5.32 9.73
CA ASP A 633 15.41 -5.53 8.81
C ASP A 633 16.52 -4.50 9.02
N TRP A 634 16.16 -3.23 9.19
CA TRP A 634 17.12 -2.18 9.50
C TRP A 634 17.84 -2.45 10.82
N PHE A 635 17.11 -2.76 11.90
CA PHE A 635 17.69 -3.06 13.20
C PHE A 635 18.65 -4.26 13.18
N ARG A 636 18.35 -5.31 12.41
CA ARG A 636 19.23 -6.50 12.25
C ARG A 636 20.56 -6.18 11.59
N ARG A 637 20.57 -5.18 10.70
CA ARG A 637 21.78 -4.73 10.00
C ARG A 637 22.57 -3.68 10.78
N GLN A 638 22.04 -3.19 11.90
CA GLN A 638 22.69 -2.18 12.73
C GLN A 638 23.43 -2.81 13.93
N PRO A 639 24.67 -2.38 14.22
CA PRO A 639 25.45 -2.90 15.34
C PRO A 639 24.96 -2.39 16.71
N SER A 640 24.09 -1.35 16.75
CA SER A 640 23.59 -0.78 18.00
C SER A 640 22.83 -1.81 18.83
N GLN A 641 23.14 -1.90 20.12
CA GLN A 641 22.42 -2.76 21.07
C GLN A 641 20.99 -2.26 21.31
N ARG A 642 20.77 -0.94 21.35
CA ARG A 642 19.42 -0.36 21.47
C ARG A 642 18.79 -0.20 20.09
N LYS A 643 17.52 -0.60 19.97
CA LYS A 643 16.72 -0.53 18.75
C LYS A 643 15.64 0.54 18.91
N ARG A 644 15.94 1.73 18.40
CA ARG A 644 15.12 2.93 18.61
C ARG A 644 14.21 3.19 17.42
N LEU A 645 12.91 3.14 17.64
CA LEU A 645 11.92 3.61 16.67
C LEU A 645 11.38 4.96 17.12
N VAL A 646 11.42 5.95 16.23
CA VAL A 646 10.86 7.28 16.47
C VAL A 646 9.60 7.43 15.64
N LEU A 647 8.44 7.43 16.28
CA LEU A 647 7.17 7.77 15.64
C LEU A 647 7.04 9.30 15.60
N TYR A 648 7.20 9.87 14.43
CA TYR A 648 7.12 11.30 14.17
C TYR A 648 5.74 11.64 13.62
N VAL A 649 4.92 12.36 14.39
CA VAL A 649 3.59 12.79 13.97
C VAL A 649 3.63 14.26 13.62
N HIS A 650 3.47 14.58 12.34
CA HIS A 650 3.55 15.97 11.88
C HIS A 650 2.31 16.78 12.31
N GLY A 651 2.45 18.11 12.30
CA GLY A 651 1.32 19.02 12.48
C GLY A 651 0.28 18.81 11.39
N GLY A 652 -0.95 18.44 11.77
CA GLY A 652 -2.12 18.20 10.90
C GLY A 652 -2.65 19.45 10.20
N LEU A 653 -1.77 20.22 9.59
CA LEU A 653 -2.04 21.50 8.95
C LEU A 653 -1.42 21.54 7.54
N ASN A 654 -0.45 20.67 7.29
CA ASN A 654 0.20 20.49 6.00
C ASN A 654 -0.53 19.44 5.15
N ASN A 655 -0.51 19.63 3.83
CA ASN A 655 -0.90 18.58 2.90
C ASN A 655 0.15 17.44 2.90
N GLU A 656 -0.22 16.31 2.31
CA GLU A 656 0.62 15.11 2.28
C GLU A 656 1.99 15.34 1.63
N ASP A 657 2.03 16.06 0.51
CA ASP A 657 3.26 16.30 -0.25
C ASP A 657 4.29 17.06 0.60
N LYS A 658 3.86 18.10 1.32
CA LYS A 658 4.71 18.83 2.27
C LYS A 658 5.14 17.97 3.46
N ALA A 659 4.32 17.03 3.93
CA ALA A 659 4.71 16.11 5.00
C ALA A 659 5.79 15.11 4.54
N ILE A 660 5.73 14.69 3.27
CA ILE A 660 6.74 13.83 2.66
C ILE A 660 8.04 14.60 2.38
N GLU A 661 7.97 15.85 1.95
CA GLU A 661 9.15 16.71 1.77
C GLU A 661 9.92 16.91 3.10
N ARG A 662 9.19 17.06 4.20
CA ARG A 662 9.76 17.05 5.57
C ARG A 662 10.49 15.75 5.88
N ALA A 663 9.83 14.62 5.64
CA ALA A 663 10.44 13.31 5.85
C ALA A 663 11.72 13.14 5.01
N CYS A 664 11.75 13.68 3.78
CA CYS A 664 12.93 13.68 2.92
C CYS A 664 14.13 14.43 3.53
N ALA A 665 13.88 15.60 4.11
CA ALA A 665 14.93 16.43 4.73
C ALA A 665 15.43 15.86 6.06
N MET A 666 14.50 15.41 6.92
CA MET A 666 14.79 15.01 8.30
C MET A 666 15.30 13.58 8.44
N GLY A 667 14.82 12.65 7.60
CA GLY A 667 15.00 11.21 7.78
C GLY A 667 16.47 10.78 7.93
N ARG A 668 17.37 11.41 7.17
CA ARG A 668 18.82 11.15 7.23
C ARG A 668 19.43 11.39 8.61
N TYR A 669 18.94 12.37 9.37
CA TYR A 669 19.46 12.68 10.70
C TYR A 669 19.03 11.65 11.73
N PHE A 670 17.80 11.14 11.64
CA PHE A 670 17.37 10.03 12.49
C PHE A 670 18.22 8.79 12.21
N VAL A 671 18.30 8.35 10.95
CA VAL A 671 19.06 7.14 10.59
C VAL A 671 20.55 7.30 10.88
N GLY A 672 21.12 8.49 10.61
CA GLY A 672 22.51 8.81 10.89
C GLY A 672 22.89 8.77 12.37
N ASN A 673 21.92 8.90 13.27
CA ASN A 673 22.09 8.84 14.72
C ASN A 673 21.58 7.53 15.34
N GLY A 674 21.30 6.50 14.53
CA GLY A 674 20.88 5.20 15.04
C GLY A 674 19.41 5.12 15.46
N CYS A 675 18.57 5.98 14.91
CA CYS A 675 17.12 6.01 15.13
C CYS A 675 16.39 5.67 13.82
N TYR A 676 15.45 4.73 13.86
CA TYR A 676 14.57 4.47 12.70
C TYR A 676 13.37 5.42 12.77
N PRO A 677 13.21 6.38 11.83
CA PRO A 677 12.04 7.26 11.85
C PRO A 677 10.84 6.57 11.18
N LEU A 678 9.66 6.72 11.76
CA LEU A 678 8.38 6.37 11.16
C LEU A 678 7.49 7.61 11.23
N PHE A 679 7.19 8.22 10.08
CA PHE A 679 6.38 9.42 9.97
C PHE A 679 4.90 9.03 9.88
N LEU A 680 4.08 9.49 10.82
CA LEU A 680 2.63 9.39 10.73
C LEU A 680 2.09 10.62 10.02
N VAL A 681 1.61 10.41 8.79
CA VAL A 681 1.00 11.44 7.95
C VAL A 681 -0.51 11.34 8.02
N TRP A 682 -1.23 12.44 8.15
CA TRP A 682 -2.69 12.44 8.10
C TRP A 682 -3.23 13.59 7.24
N LYS A 683 -4.31 13.31 6.50
CA LYS A 683 -4.90 14.30 5.59
C LYS A 683 -5.74 15.30 6.36
N THR A 684 -5.35 16.57 6.32
CA THR A 684 -6.14 17.63 6.96
C THR A 684 -6.10 18.96 6.21
N GLY A 685 -5.06 19.29 5.40
CA GLY A 685 -5.03 20.47 4.49
C GLY A 685 -5.42 21.81 5.12
N LEU A 686 -5.41 21.88 6.45
CA LEU A 686 -6.20 22.83 7.21
C LEU A 686 -5.57 24.23 7.20
N PHE A 687 -4.25 24.32 7.12
CA PHE A 687 -3.54 25.61 7.05
C PHE A 687 -3.85 26.38 5.78
N GLU A 688 -3.79 25.70 4.63
CA GLU A 688 -4.08 26.29 3.32
C GLU A 688 -5.55 26.68 3.21
N SER A 689 -6.44 25.86 3.79
CA SER A 689 -7.88 26.13 3.83
C SER A 689 -8.21 27.31 4.75
N ILE A 690 -7.66 27.36 5.96
CA ILE A 690 -7.88 28.48 6.90
C ILE A 690 -7.22 29.75 6.36
N GLY A 691 -5.97 29.68 5.89
CA GLY A 691 -5.26 30.80 5.27
C GLY A 691 -6.00 31.36 4.06
N GLY A 692 -6.42 30.50 3.13
CA GLY A 692 -7.20 30.89 1.95
C GLY A 692 -8.58 31.46 2.27
N ILE A 693 -9.27 30.95 3.30
CA ILE A 693 -10.55 31.51 3.77
C ILE A 693 -10.33 32.92 4.37
N ILE A 694 -9.25 33.11 5.12
CA ILE A 694 -8.89 34.40 5.73
C ILE A 694 -8.44 35.40 4.65
N GLU A 695 -7.64 34.98 3.67
CA GLU A 695 -7.16 35.83 2.56
C GLU A 695 -8.27 36.18 1.56
N GLY A 696 -9.13 35.22 1.19
CA GLY A 696 -10.13 35.38 0.14
C GLY A 696 -11.37 36.23 0.50
N LYS A 697 -11.54 36.62 1.77
CA LYS A 697 -12.70 37.38 2.26
C LYS A 697 -12.37 38.70 2.96
N LEU A 698 -11.12 39.15 2.94
CA LEU A 698 -10.73 40.41 3.54
C LEU A 698 -10.94 41.59 2.56
N PRO A 699 -11.56 42.71 2.96
CA PRO A 699 -11.61 43.92 2.14
C PRO A 699 -10.20 44.52 1.98
N SER A 700 -9.85 44.99 0.79
CA SER A 700 -8.63 45.75 0.53
C SER A 700 -8.59 47.02 1.38
N LEU A 701 -7.69 47.10 2.36
CA LEU A 701 -7.53 48.28 3.22
C LEU A 701 -6.60 49.32 2.57
N PRO A 702 -6.90 50.63 2.66
CA PRO A 702 -6.05 51.68 2.10
C PRO A 702 -4.74 51.82 2.89
N ALA A 703 -3.62 51.93 2.17
CA ALA A 703 -2.33 52.25 2.76
C ALA A 703 -2.32 53.72 3.25
N GLY A 704 -2.23 53.95 4.56
CA GLY A 704 -2.01 55.29 5.10
C GLY A 704 -2.01 55.40 6.61
N GLY A 705 -0.85 55.78 7.18
CA GLY A 705 -0.75 56.60 8.39
C GLY A 705 -0.74 55.88 9.74
N GLY A 706 0.39 55.97 10.45
CA GLY A 706 0.66 55.32 11.73
C GLY A 706 -0.38 55.52 12.84
N ILE A 707 -1.06 54.41 13.19
CA ILE A 707 -1.77 54.11 14.44
C ILE A 707 -1.62 52.57 14.59
N GLY A 708 -0.52 52.11 15.20
CA GLY A 708 -0.08 50.70 15.10
C GLY A 708 -0.79 49.68 16.00
N GLU A 709 -1.18 50.06 17.22
CA GLU A 709 -1.66 49.10 18.24
C GLU A 709 -3.18 49.09 18.47
N ARG A 710 -3.91 50.17 18.14
CA ARG A 710 -5.37 50.26 18.40
C ARG A 710 -6.24 49.70 17.27
N ILE A 711 -5.68 49.47 16.09
CA ILE A 711 -6.36 48.95 14.91
C ILE A 711 -6.14 47.43 14.75
N THR A 712 -5.03 46.90 15.28
CA THR A 712 -4.67 45.48 15.29
C THR A 712 -5.65 44.64 16.10
N ASP A 713 -5.93 45.01 17.34
CA ASP A 713 -6.82 44.22 18.20
C ASP A 713 -8.23 44.12 17.63
N LYS A 714 -8.72 45.18 16.96
CA LYS A 714 -10.05 45.18 16.34
C LYS A 714 -10.15 44.27 15.12
N THR A 715 -9.07 44.17 14.34
CA THR A 715 -9.03 43.30 13.15
C THR A 715 -8.91 41.83 13.54
N ASP A 716 -8.10 41.51 14.55
CA ASP A 716 -8.04 40.15 15.12
C ASP A 716 -9.40 39.76 15.73
N LEU A 717 -10.06 40.62 16.50
CA LEU A 717 -11.38 40.32 17.07
C LEU A 717 -12.46 40.08 15.99
N LEU A 718 -12.37 40.78 14.86
CA LEU A 718 -13.25 40.60 13.70
C LEU A 718 -12.99 39.25 13.01
N ILE A 719 -11.73 38.83 12.89
CA ILE A 719 -11.36 37.51 12.36
C ILE A 719 -11.85 36.41 13.31
N GLU A 720 -11.57 36.54 14.61
CA GLU A 720 -11.96 35.57 15.65
C GLU A 720 -13.48 35.37 15.71
N LYS A 721 -14.26 36.46 15.70
CA LYS A 721 -15.73 36.41 15.78
C LYS A 721 -16.44 36.19 14.43
N GLY A 722 -15.86 36.66 13.33
CA GLY A 722 -16.50 36.69 12.01
C GLY A 722 -16.12 35.54 11.06
N ILE A 723 -14.87 35.05 11.12
CA ILE A 723 -14.35 34.02 10.19
C ILE A 723 -13.95 32.73 10.95
N GLY A 724 -13.24 32.87 12.06
CA GLY A 724 -12.71 31.75 12.85
C GLY A 724 -13.80 30.82 13.39
N ARG A 725 -14.83 31.36 14.03
CA ARG A 725 -15.93 30.57 14.62
C ARG A 725 -16.93 29.94 13.63
N PRO A 726 -17.45 30.63 12.61
CA PRO A 726 -18.45 30.02 11.71
C PRO A 726 -17.85 29.14 10.61
N LEU A 727 -16.58 29.36 10.21
CA LEU A 727 -15.99 28.67 9.05
C LEU A 727 -14.81 27.78 9.42
N ALA A 728 -13.89 28.20 10.31
CA ALA A 728 -12.69 27.43 10.62
C ALA A 728 -12.86 26.43 11.78
N ARG A 729 -13.67 26.76 12.81
CA ARG A 729 -13.96 25.88 13.94
C ARG A 729 -14.56 24.52 13.54
N PRO A 730 -15.54 24.41 12.62
CA PRO A 730 -16.03 23.11 12.17
C PRO A 730 -14.93 22.20 11.61
N ILE A 731 -14.01 22.78 10.82
CA ILE A 731 -12.91 22.03 10.20
C ILE A 731 -11.87 21.59 11.26
N TRP A 732 -11.61 22.45 12.26
CA TRP A 732 -10.79 22.09 13.42
C TRP A 732 -11.41 20.97 14.27
N SER A 733 -12.72 21.02 14.51
CA SER A 733 -13.44 19.94 15.21
C SER A 733 -13.38 18.63 14.44
N GLU A 734 -13.66 18.66 13.12
CA GLU A 734 -13.57 17.49 12.25
C GLU A 734 -12.16 16.86 12.30
N MET A 735 -11.10 17.67 12.29
CA MET A 735 -9.72 17.20 12.43
C MET A 735 -9.50 16.43 13.76
N LYS A 736 -10.02 16.94 14.88
CA LYS A 736 -9.92 16.27 16.19
C LYS A 736 -10.69 14.95 16.20
N GLU A 737 -11.89 14.95 15.63
CA GLU A 737 -12.70 13.73 15.48
C GLU A 737 -12.01 12.69 14.59
N ASN A 738 -11.39 13.11 13.49
CA ASN A 738 -10.64 12.23 12.59
C ASN A 738 -9.42 11.62 13.30
N ALA A 739 -8.72 12.41 14.12
CA ALA A 739 -7.63 11.94 14.96
C ALA A 739 -8.09 10.89 15.99
N GLU A 740 -9.26 11.08 16.60
CA GLU A 740 -9.86 10.09 17.50
C GLU A 740 -10.26 8.80 16.76
N LEU A 741 -10.97 8.96 15.63
CA LEU A 741 -11.42 7.85 14.78
C LEU A 741 -10.26 7.01 14.25
N ALA A 742 -9.10 7.61 14.00
CA ALA A 742 -7.89 6.89 13.59
C ALA A 742 -7.47 5.77 14.57
N PHE A 743 -7.74 5.93 15.86
CA PHE A 743 -7.39 4.96 16.90
C PHE A 743 -8.58 4.14 17.40
N ALA A 744 -9.74 4.21 16.74
CA ALA A 744 -10.84 3.29 16.97
C ALA A 744 -10.48 1.86 16.50
N ASP A 745 -11.22 0.85 17.00
CA ASP A 745 -10.97 -0.56 16.69
C ASP A 745 -10.82 -0.79 15.17
N ARG A 746 -9.72 -1.44 14.77
CA ARG A 746 -9.40 -1.79 13.37
C ARG A 746 -9.17 -0.61 12.42
N ARG A 747 -9.02 0.62 12.91
CA ARG A 747 -8.60 1.79 12.11
C ARG A 747 -7.08 1.88 12.06
N GLY A 748 -6.55 2.82 11.26
CA GLY A 748 -5.13 2.86 10.91
C GLY A 748 -4.18 2.98 12.10
N GLY A 749 -4.57 3.75 13.13
CA GLY A 749 -3.81 3.92 14.37
C GLY A 749 -3.84 2.68 15.27
N ASP A 750 -4.97 1.98 15.35
CA ASP A 750 -5.07 0.71 16.10
C ASP A 750 -4.24 -0.40 15.43
N LEU A 751 -4.31 -0.51 14.10
CA LEU A 751 -3.48 -1.43 13.32
C LEU A 751 -1.98 -1.08 13.38
N LEU A 752 -1.64 0.21 13.51
CA LEU A 752 -0.25 0.64 13.72
C LEU A 752 0.28 0.13 15.06
N LEU A 753 -0.53 0.16 16.12
CA LEU A 753 -0.16 -0.40 17.43
C LEU A 753 0.08 -1.92 17.36
N ASP A 754 -0.69 -2.67 16.57
CA ASP A 754 -0.44 -4.10 16.33
C ASP A 754 0.94 -4.34 15.70
N ALA A 755 1.29 -3.53 14.69
CA ALA A 755 2.58 -3.63 14.01
C ALA A 755 3.75 -3.25 14.93
N LEU A 756 3.62 -2.16 15.69
CA LEU A 756 4.63 -1.73 16.67
C LEU A 756 4.82 -2.76 17.79
N GLN A 757 3.74 -3.40 18.24
CA GLN A 757 3.80 -4.48 19.23
C GLN A 757 4.53 -5.71 18.68
N ALA A 758 4.29 -6.08 17.43
CA ALA A 758 5.03 -7.16 16.76
C ALA A 758 6.53 -6.83 16.67
N LEU A 759 6.89 -5.61 16.27
CA LEU A 759 8.28 -5.16 16.25
C LEU A 759 8.93 -5.18 17.64
N ALA A 760 8.23 -4.66 18.65
CA ALA A 760 8.73 -4.65 20.02
C ALA A 760 8.97 -6.06 20.57
N SER A 761 8.17 -7.04 20.13
CA SER A 761 8.31 -8.45 20.53
C SER A 761 9.60 -9.08 19.99
N ASN A 762 10.05 -8.68 18.80
CA ASN A 762 11.30 -9.17 18.20
C ASN A 762 12.54 -8.78 19.02
N TRP A 763 12.52 -7.57 19.58
CA TRP A 763 13.70 -6.94 20.22
C TRP A 763 13.61 -6.83 21.74
N ARG A 764 12.41 -7.04 22.31
CA ARG A 764 12.16 -7.10 23.75
C ARG A 764 12.78 -5.89 24.47
N ASP A 765 13.68 -6.13 25.40
CA ASP A 765 14.34 -5.14 26.25
C ASP A 765 15.29 -4.19 25.52
N GLN A 766 15.67 -4.55 24.29
CA GLN A 766 16.48 -3.69 23.43
C GLN A 766 15.63 -2.63 22.71
N PHE A 767 14.30 -2.79 22.63
CA PHE A 767 13.43 -1.88 21.90
C PHE A 767 13.06 -0.64 22.70
N GLU A 768 13.13 0.52 22.05
CA GLU A 768 12.70 1.80 22.59
C GLU A 768 11.76 2.50 21.60
N LEU A 769 10.57 2.86 22.06
CA LEU A 769 9.61 3.66 21.30
C LEU A 769 9.71 5.12 21.76
N HIS A 770 9.98 6.02 20.82
CA HIS A 770 9.99 7.46 21.06
C HIS A 770 8.89 8.12 20.24
N LEU A 771 8.12 8.99 20.87
CA LEU A 771 7.06 9.75 20.22
C LEU A 771 7.51 11.20 20.04
N VAL A 772 7.32 11.75 18.85
CA VAL A 772 7.56 13.16 18.54
C VAL A 772 6.31 13.71 17.87
N GLY A 773 5.72 14.76 18.42
CA GLY A 773 4.49 15.37 17.88
C GLY A 773 4.64 16.87 17.73
N HIS A 774 4.45 17.37 16.51
CA HIS A 774 4.40 18.82 16.25
C HIS A 774 2.95 19.28 16.15
N SER A 775 2.61 20.39 16.81
CA SER A 775 1.30 21.04 16.71
C SER A 775 0.15 20.06 16.96
N ALA A 776 -0.78 19.89 16.00
CA ALA A 776 -1.90 18.96 16.11
C ALA A 776 -1.46 17.48 16.22
N GLY A 777 -0.21 17.14 15.89
CA GLY A 777 0.36 15.81 16.15
C GLY A 777 0.29 15.40 17.62
N SER A 778 0.24 16.36 18.56
CA SER A 778 -0.03 16.09 19.98
C SER A 778 -1.42 15.49 20.23
N ILE A 779 -2.40 15.75 19.37
CA ILE A 779 -3.75 15.17 19.48
C ILE A 779 -3.70 13.69 19.08
N ALA A 780 -3.01 13.34 17.99
CA ALA A 780 -2.79 11.95 17.58
C ALA A 780 -2.09 11.15 18.66
N ILE A 781 -0.98 11.70 19.19
CA ILE A 781 -0.20 11.04 20.22
C ILE A 781 -1.04 10.83 21.47
N GLY A 782 -1.89 11.79 21.85
CA GLY A 782 -2.80 11.64 22.97
C GLY A 782 -3.78 10.46 22.79
N HIS A 783 -4.39 10.34 21.62
CA HIS A 783 -5.26 9.21 21.29
C HIS A 783 -4.48 7.88 21.24
N LEU A 784 -3.27 7.87 20.67
CA LEU A 784 -2.37 6.72 20.66
C LEU A 784 -2.05 6.23 22.08
N LEU A 785 -1.68 7.14 22.98
CA LEU A 785 -1.38 6.82 24.38
C LEU A 785 -2.59 6.27 25.13
N SER A 786 -3.79 6.76 24.82
CA SER A 786 -5.03 6.25 25.39
C SER A 786 -5.40 4.87 24.86
N ALA A 787 -5.23 4.63 23.55
CA ALA A 787 -5.41 3.33 22.94
C ALA A 787 -4.41 2.31 23.50
N LEU A 788 -3.14 2.71 23.65
CA LEU A 788 -2.10 1.90 24.28
C LEU A 788 -2.44 1.56 25.74
N SER A 789 -2.84 2.56 26.53
CA SER A 789 -3.26 2.34 27.92
C SER A 789 -4.49 1.43 28.04
N ALA A 790 -5.43 1.53 27.10
CA ALA A 790 -6.58 0.62 27.03
C ALA A 790 -6.15 -0.82 26.70
N ARG A 791 -5.18 -1.00 25.80
CA ARG A 791 -4.59 -2.31 25.49
C ARG A 791 -3.84 -2.89 26.69
N THR A 792 -3.09 -2.08 27.44
CA THR A 792 -2.39 -2.51 28.67
C THR A 792 -3.40 -2.99 29.71
N ARG A 793 -4.48 -2.24 29.96
CA ARG A 793 -5.55 -2.68 30.89
C ARG A 793 -6.24 -3.97 30.44
N ALA A 794 -6.35 -4.18 29.13
CA ALA A 794 -6.90 -5.41 28.55
C ALA A 794 -5.89 -6.57 28.49
N GLY A 795 -4.64 -6.38 28.90
CA GLY A 795 -3.57 -7.38 28.78
C GLY A 795 -3.19 -7.73 27.35
N ARG A 796 -3.41 -6.81 26.39
CA ARG A 796 -3.20 -7.03 24.96
C ARG A 796 -2.05 -6.22 24.35
N ASP A 797 -1.38 -5.36 25.11
CA ASP A 797 -0.32 -4.46 24.59
C ASP A 797 1.04 -5.13 24.38
N GLY A 798 1.23 -6.36 24.85
CA GLY A 798 2.50 -7.10 24.70
C GLY A 798 3.69 -6.40 25.34
N GLY A 799 3.47 -5.56 26.36
CA GLY A 799 4.52 -4.77 27.00
C GLY A 799 4.96 -3.53 26.22
N LEU A 800 4.29 -3.17 25.11
CA LEU A 800 4.65 -1.98 24.32
C LEU A 800 4.60 -0.69 25.16
N GLY A 801 3.68 -0.58 26.13
CA GLY A 801 3.61 0.56 27.05
C GLY A 801 4.87 0.75 27.89
N GLU A 802 5.52 -0.35 28.30
CA GLU A 802 6.77 -0.32 29.07
C GLU A 802 7.97 0.11 28.22
N ARG A 803 7.87 -0.04 26.89
CA ARG A 803 8.91 0.33 25.92
C ARG A 803 8.86 1.81 25.49
N LEU A 804 7.85 2.56 25.92
CA LEU A 804 7.76 3.99 25.63
C LEU A 804 8.87 4.74 26.37
N ALA A 805 9.91 5.18 25.67
CA ALA A 805 11.10 5.79 26.27
C ALA A 805 11.00 7.32 26.41
N SER A 806 10.37 8.02 25.46
CA SER A 806 10.18 9.48 25.54
C SER A 806 8.95 9.96 24.76
N VAL A 807 8.35 11.06 25.21
CA VAL A 807 7.31 11.81 24.48
C VAL A 807 7.77 13.26 24.32
N ASN A 808 7.96 13.70 23.09
CA ASN A 808 8.48 15.03 22.75
C ASN A 808 7.40 15.78 21.98
N LEU A 809 6.92 16.91 22.50
CA LEU A 809 5.91 17.72 21.83
C LEU A 809 6.44 19.10 21.51
N TYR A 810 6.24 19.52 20.27
CA TYR A 810 6.61 20.85 19.77
C TYR A 810 5.34 21.66 19.55
N ALA A 811 5.21 22.81 20.21
CA ALA A 811 4.05 23.70 20.14
C ALA A 811 2.69 22.95 20.16
N PRO A 812 2.42 22.07 21.15
CA PRO A 812 1.27 21.18 21.12
C PRO A 812 -0.06 21.94 21.03
N ALA A 813 -0.83 21.67 19.97
CA ALA A 813 -2.07 22.38 19.66
C ALA A 813 -3.31 21.72 20.28
N CYS A 814 -3.17 21.08 21.45
CA CYS A 814 -4.27 20.44 22.16
C CYS A 814 -4.68 21.25 23.39
N THR A 815 -5.96 21.21 23.75
CA THR A 815 -6.43 21.86 24.98
C THR A 815 -5.82 21.22 26.22
N VAL A 816 -5.75 21.98 27.31
CA VAL A 816 -5.29 21.45 28.60
C VAL A 816 -6.21 20.35 29.13
N ALA A 817 -7.53 20.44 28.89
CA ALA A 817 -8.47 19.37 29.20
C ALA A 817 -8.14 18.07 28.46
N PHE A 818 -7.79 18.16 27.17
CA PHE A 818 -7.28 17.02 26.40
C PHE A 818 -5.95 16.50 26.99
N ALA A 819 -5.03 17.40 27.32
CA ALA A 819 -3.74 17.03 27.91
C ALA A 819 -3.90 16.24 29.22
N ASN A 820 -4.84 16.65 30.09
CA ASN A 820 -5.17 15.93 31.31
C ASN A 820 -5.66 14.51 31.03
N ARG A 821 -6.60 14.37 30.09
CA ARG A 821 -7.20 13.07 29.74
C ARG A 821 -6.19 12.10 29.15
N HIS A 822 -5.31 12.57 28.28
CA HIS A 822 -4.49 11.70 27.42
C HIS A 822 -3.03 11.57 27.86
N TYR A 823 -2.48 12.57 28.55
CA TYR A 823 -1.09 12.59 29.02
C TYR A 823 -1.00 12.50 30.53
N ALA A 824 -1.68 13.40 31.26
CA ALA A 824 -1.58 13.46 32.72
C ALA A 824 -2.23 12.26 33.43
N SER A 825 -3.11 11.54 32.75
CA SER A 825 -3.72 10.30 33.25
C SER A 825 -2.72 9.16 33.45
N ASN A 826 -1.47 9.29 32.96
CA ASN A 826 -0.41 8.31 33.12
C ASN A 826 0.88 8.97 33.66
N ALA A 827 1.24 8.65 34.91
CA ALA A 827 2.42 9.21 35.57
C ALA A 827 3.72 8.90 34.81
N ALA A 828 3.87 7.71 34.24
CA ALA A 828 5.06 7.33 33.48
C ALA A 828 5.18 8.13 32.17
N VAL A 829 4.05 8.50 31.55
CA VAL A 829 4.05 9.43 30.41
C VAL A 829 4.51 10.81 30.86
N MET A 830 3.99 11.33 31.98
CA MET A 830 4.39 12.64 32.51
C MET A 830 5.86 12.70 32.90
N GLU A 831 6.45 11.62 33.39
CA GLU A 831 7.89 11.48 33.68
C GLU A 831 8.78 11.46 32.42
N ARG A 832 8.18 11.17 31.26
CA ARG A 832 8.86 11.07 29.95
C ARG A 832 8.47 12.16 28.97
N LEU A 833 7.57 13.06 29.36
CA LEU A 833 7.09 14.18 28.56
C LEU A 833 8.10 15.32 28.53
N HIS A 834 8.36 15.84 27.33
CA HIS A 834 9.17 17.02 27.07
C HIS A 834 8.41 17.97 26.14
N LEU A 835 8.52 19.26 26.42
CA LEU A 835 7.83 20.31 25.66
C LEU A 835 8.86 21.29 25.09
N ASP A 836 8.72 21.65 23.82
CA ASP A 836 9.34 22.82 23.23
C ASP A 836 8.20 23.78 22.82
N VAL A 837 8.17 24.97 23.41
CA VAL A 837 7.12 25.99 23.20
C VAL A 837 7.75 27.33 22.85
N LEU A 838 7.00 28.22 22.21
CA LEU A 838 7.45 29.60 22.01
C LEU A 838 7.27 30.36 23.33
N SER A 839 8.15 31.32 23.60
CA SER A 839 7.90 32.28 24.69
C SER A 839 6.75 33.21 24.33
N GLU A 840 6.10 33.78 25.35
CA GLU A 840 4.95 34.67 25.16
C GLU A 840 5.20 35.82 24.16
N LYS A 841 6.39 36.42 24.19
CA LYS A 841 6.78 37.48 23.25
C LYS A 841 6.74 36.97 21.80
N ILE A 842 7.32 35.80 21.55
CA ILE A 842 7.37 35.23 20.20
C ILE A 842 5.99 34.76 19.74
N GLU A 843 5.19 34.18 20.63
CA GLU A 843 3.79 33.81 20.35
C GLU A 843 2.94 35.02 19.93
N SER A 844 3.11 36.17 20.59
CA SER A 844 2.36 37.39 20.28
C SER A 844 2.86 38.10 19.02
N ASP A 845 4.12 37.92 18.66
CA ASP A 845 4.76 38.57 17.51
C ASP A 845 4.69 37.70 16.22
N ASP A 846 4.27 36.43 16.33
CA ASP A 846 4.04 35.51 15.21
C ASP A 846 2.76 35.87 14.41
N ASN A 847 2.51 35.20 13.28
CA ASN A 847 1.34 35.46 12.45
C ASN A 847 0.86 34.22 11.68
N VAL A 848 -0.43 34.22 11.33
CA VAL A 848 -1.02 33.24 10.40
C VAL A 848 -1.38 33.96 9.10
N GLY A 849 -0.70 33.59 8.01
CA GLY A 849 -0.93 34.13 6.67
C GLY A 849 -0.68 35.64 6.54
N LYS A 850 0.08 36.25 7.46
CA LYS A 850 0.26 37.72 7.60
C LYS A 850 -1.05 38.50 7.85
N VAL A 851 -2.16 37.81 8.08
CA VAL A 851 -3.48 38.41 8.28
C VAL A 851 -3.88 38.37 9.76
N TYR A 852 -3.75 37.22 10.42
CA TYR A 852 -3.89 37.13 11.88
C TYR A 852 -2.53 37.38 12.52
N ARG A 853 -2.40 38.41 13.36
CA ARG A 853 -1.08 38.92 13.82
C ARG A 853 -0.62 38.33 15.15
N LYS A 854 -1.01 37.08 15.42
CA LYS A 854 -0.52 36.25 16.52
C LYS A 854 -0.28 34.84 16.00
N SER A 855 0.32 34.00 16.82
CA SER A 855 0.55 32.59 16.48
C SER A 855 -0.73 31.83 16.14
N LEU A 856 -0.55 30.67 15.51
CA LEU A 856 -1.64 29.74 15.29
C LEU A 856 -2.28 29.23 16.59
N LEU A 857 -1.50 29.05 17.65
CA LEU A 857 -2.05 28.58 18.93
C LEU A 857 -2.98 29.62 19.55
N TYR A 858 -2.69 30.92 19.37
CA TYR A 858 -3.61 31.99 19.73
C TYR A 858 -4.90 31.94 18.91
N LEU A 859 -4.82 31.68 17.60
CA LEU A 859 -6.03 31.52 16.77
C LEU A 859 -6.88 30.33 17.25
N VAL A 860 -6.24 29.20 17.59
CA VAL A 860 -6.92 28.00 18.13
C VAL A 860 -7.61 28.35 19.45
N SER A 861 -6.86 28.94 20.39
CA SER A 861 -7.33 29.39 21.71
C SER A 861 -8.52 30.34 21.60
N ASN A 862 -8.42 31.35 20.74
CA ASN A 862 -9.35 32.48 20.72
C ASN A 862 -10.55 32.25 19.81
N ALA A 863 -10.47 31.37 18.81
CA ALA A 863 -11.51 31.27 17.78
C ALA A 863 -11.94 29.84 17.43
N LEU A 864 -11.06 28.85 17.53
CA LEU A 864 -11.35 27.50 17.02
C LEU A 864 -11.86 26.53 18.09
N GLU A 865 -11.61 26.80 19.37
CA GLU A 865 -12.17 26.04 20.47
C GLU A 865 -13.59 26.50 20.85
N ALA A 866 -14.28 25.67 21.66
CA ALA A 866 -15.65 25.95 22.09
C ALA A 866 -15.75 27.24 22.92
N ASP A 867 -14.84 27.41 23.86
CA ASP A 867 -14.70 28.60 24.68
C ASP A 867 -13.69 29.56 24.02
N LEU A 868 -13.91 30.87 24.18
CA LEU A 868 -12.90 31.86 23.81
C LEU A 868 -11.71 31.73 24.77
N HIS A 869 -10.51 32.14 24.34
CA HIS A 869 -9.30 32.07 25.16
C HIS A 869 -9.18 30.72 25.89
N THR A 870 -9.35 29.60 25.16
CA THR A 870 -9.23 28.26 25.74
C THR A 870 -7.75 27.97 26.04
N PRO A 871 -7.38 27.46 27.22
CA PRO A 871 -5.99 27.10 27.52
C PRO A 871 -5.49 25.97 26.61
N ILE A 872 -4.54 26.31 25.74
CA ILE A 872 -3.86 25.38 24.81
C ILE A 872 -2.48 25.04 25.35
N LEU A 873 -2.16 23.75 25.43
CA LEU A 873 -0.94 23.23 26.08
C LEU A 873 0.36 23.88 25.58
N GLY A 874 0.42 24.22 24.28
CA GLY A 874 1.59 24.82 23.67
C GLY A 874 1.82 26.30 24.00
N LEU A 875 0.84 27.00 24.56
CA LEU A 875 0.99 28.39 25.00
C LEU A 875 1.75 28.45 26.32
N ASP A 876 2.86 29.20 26.38
CA ASP A 876 3.69 29.34 27.58
C ASP A 876 2.88 29.81 28.80
N ARG A 877 1.89 30.69 28.57
CA ARG A 877 0.95 31.23 29.57
C ARG A 877 0.14 30.19 30.32
N VAL A 878 -0.02 28.96 29.83
CA VAL A 878 -0.73 27.91 30.56
C VAL A 878 -0.10 27.65 31.94
N ASN A 879 1.22 27.80 32.04
CA ASN A 879 1.94 27.58 33.30
C ASN A 879 2.10 28.85 34.15
N ASP A 880 1.62 30.02 33.68
CA ASP A 880 1.66 31.27 34.44
C ASP A 880 0.49 31.34 35.43
N GLU A 881 0.77 31.05 36.71
CA GLU A 881 -0.23 31.11 37.78
C GLU A 881 -0.81 32.53 37.98
N ALA A 882 -0.12 33.59 37.54
CA ALA A 882 -0.62 34.96 37.62
C ALA A 882 -1.55 35.34 36.46
N TYR A 883 -1.55 34.58 35.36
CA TYR A 883 -2.42 34.85 34.22
C TYR A 883 -3.83 34.28 34.43
N SER A 884 -4.82 35.18 34.45
CA SER A 884 -6.24 34.88 34.65
C SER A 884 -7.12 35.23 33.44
N GLY A 885 -6.53 35.46 32.27
CA GLY A 885 -7.23 35.90 31.05
C GLY A 885 -7.88 34.78 30.22
N TRP A 886 -8.13 33.62 30.82
CA TRP A 886 -8.79 32.49 30.17
C TRP A 886 -10.32 32.65 30.30
N ASP A 887 -11.06 32.44 29.22
CA ASP A 887 -12.53 32.42 29.25
C ASP A 887 -13.03 30.96 29.19
N GLY A 888 -14.21 30.70 29.74
CA GLY A 888 -14.86 29.39 29.64
C GLY A 888 -15.80 29.05 30.80
N SER A 889 -16.33 27.83 30.78
CA SER A 889 -17.12 27.28 31.90
C SER A 889 -16.23 27.07 33.14
N SER A 890 -16.86 26.75 34.29
CA SER A 890 -16.14 26.29 35.50
C SER A 890 -15.15 25.16 35.19
N ASP A 891 -15.46 24.34 34.19
CA ASP A 891 -14.70 23.14 33.81
C ASP A 891 -13.35 23.50 33.18
N THR A 892 -13.27 24.63 32.45
CA THR A 892 -12.03 25.11 31.83
C THR A 892 -11.02 25.57 32.90
N GLY A 893 -11.50 26.25 33.94
CA GLY A 893 -10.68 26.63 35.10
C GLY A 893 -10.21 25.42 35.92
N GLU A 894 -11.08 24.44 36.14
CA GLU A 894 -10.73 23.20 36.82
C GLU A 894 -9.70 22.39 36.04
N ALA A 895 -9.89 22.22 34.72
CA ALA A 895 -8.93 21.52 33.87
C ALA A 895 -7.53 22.18 33.92
N LEU A 896 -7.46 23.51 33.89
CA LEU A 896 -6.20 24.23 34.01
C LEU A 896 -5.51 23.98 35.35
N SER A 897 -6.27 24.02 36.46
CA SER A 897 -5.76 23.72 37.80
C SER A 897 -5.21 22.29 37.90
N VAL A 898 -5.96 21.30 37.40
CA VAL A 898 -5.55 19.88 37.38
C VAL A 898 -4.25 19.69 36.60
N TRP A 899 -4.10 20.36 35.46
CA TRP A 899 -2.88 20.27 34.66
C TRP A 899 -1.68 20.89 35.38
N ARG A 900 -1.83 22.09 35.92
CA ARG A 900 -0.76 22.77 36.68
C ARG A 900 -0.27 21.90 37.84
N ASN A 901 -1.19 21.27 38.57
CA ASN A 901 -0.86 20.35 39.64
C ASN A 901 -0.08 19.12 39.12
N SER A 902 -0.54 18.52 38.02
CA SER A 902 0.10 17.36 37.40
C SER A 902 1.50 17.68 36.85
N ALA A 903 1.64 18.82 36.15
CA ALA A 903 2.90 19.31 35.61
C ALA A 903 3.91 19.63 36.73
N LYS A 904 3.44 20.25 37.83
CA LYS A 904 4.26 20.52 39.02
C LYS A 904 4.71 19.25 39.71
N ALA A 905 3.82 18.28 39.90
CA ALA A 905 4.14 16.97 40.48
C ALA A 905 5.21 16.24 39.66
N ALA A 906 5.09 16.28 38.33
CA ALA A 906 6.06 15.69 37.40
C ALA A 906 7.34 16.53 37.21
N LYS A 907 7.44 17.73 37.78
CA LYS A 907 8.54 18.69 37.54
C LYS A 907 8.75 18.97 36.04
N LEU A 908 7.65 19.08 35.29
CA LEU A 908 7.67 19.19 33.83
C LEU A 908 8.42 20.43 33.34
N ASP A 909 8.40 21.53 34.09
CA ASP A 909 9.10 22.77 33.71
C ASP A 909 10.62 22.57 33.45
N ARG A 910 11.27 21.64 34.17
CA ARG A 910 12.69 21.28 33.92
C ARG A 910 12.93 20.65 32.54
N ARG A 911 11.85 20.18 31.90
CA ARG A 911 11.82 19.49 30.61
C ARG A 911 11.05 20.30 29.56
N THR A 912 10.67 21.54 29.89
CA THR A 912 10.06 22.51 28.98
C THR A 912 11.12 23.49 28.50
N GLN A 913 11.32 23.57 27.19
CA GLN A 913 12.18 24.55 26.55
C GLN A 913 11.33 25.65 25.93
N ARG A 914 11.78 26.90 26.09
CA ARG A 914 11.10 28.09 25.59
C ARG A 914 11.98 28.72 24.52
N VAL A 915 11.49 28.81 23.29
CA VAL A 915 12.15 29.55 22.21
C VAL A 915 11.95 31.04 22.48
N LYS A 916 13.05 31.72 22.81
CA LYS A 916 13.07 33.15 23.21
C LYS A 916 13.62 34.06 22.12
N ASP A 917 14.37 33.50 21.19
CA ASP A 917 15.00 34.26 20.12
C ASP A 917 14.01 34.46 18.97
N ASP A 918 14.00 35.67 18.41
CA ASP A 918 13.12 36.03 17.28
C ASP A 918 13.49 35.25 15.99
N ARG A 919 14.64 34.58 15.98
CA ARG A 919 15.12 33.79 14.85
C ARG A 919 15.69 32.45 15.30
N ILE A 920 15.35 31.40 14.56
CA ILE A 920 15.86 30.05 14.73
C ILE A 920 16.89 29.71 13.65
N GLN A 921 17.74 28.72 13.94
CA GLN A 921 18.73 28.24 12.99
C GLN A 921 18.18 27.06 12.19
N VAL A 922 18.12 27.20 10.87
CA VAL A 922 17.54 26.19 9.97
C VAL A 922 18.58 25.46 9.12
N ALA A 923 19.75 26.07 8.91
CA ALA A 923 20.89 25.43 8.24
C ALA A 923 22.22 26.03 8.68
N LEU A 924 23.29 25.36 8.28
CA LEU A 924 24.64 25.91 8.15
C LEU A 924 24.92 26.09 6.66
N ASP A 925 25.43 27.25 6.27
CA ASP A 925 25.88 27.46 4.89
C ASP A 925 27.21 26.74 4.60
N ALA A 926 27.68 26.81 3.35
CA ALA A 926 28.92 26.15 2.93
C ALA A 926 30.18 26.64 3.68
N SER A 927 30.10 27.79 4.35
CA SER A 927 31.16 28.36 5.18
C SER A 927 30.99 28.03 6.68
N GLY A 928 29.96 27.27 7.04
CA GLY A 928 29.63 26.91 8.43
C GLY A 928 28.90 28.01 9.20
N LYS A 929 28.38 29.04 8.53
CA LYS A 929 27.64 30.13 9.18
C LYS A 929 26.14 29.77 9.29
N PRO A 930 25.47 30.10 10.40
CA PRO A 930 24.05 29.81 10.57
C PRO A 930 23.18 30.59 9.56
N VAL A 931 22.29 29.87 8.90
CA VAL A 931 21.17 30.40 8.14
C VAL A 931 19.98 30.47 9.10
N LEU A 932 19.40 31.66 9.23
CA LEU A 932 18.38 31.95 10.22
C LEU A 932 17.01 32.21 9.59
N GLU A 933 15.95 31.68 10.17
CA GLU A 933 14.55 31.95 9.83
C GLU A 933 13.83 32.58 11.02
N THR A 934 12.73 33.30 10.80
CA THR A 934 11.91 33.86 11.90
C THR A 934 11.34 32.72 12.74
N ALA A 935 11.44 32.84 14.06
CA ALA A 935 10.81 31.91 14.98
C ALA A 935 9.28 32.05 14.90
N GLY A 936 8.58 30.94 14.79
CA GLY A 936 7.11 30.90 14.74
C GLY A 936 6.57 29.49 14.95
N HIS A 937 5.24 29.35 15.01
CA HIS A 937 4.57 28.08 15.33
C HIS A 937 4.98 26.92 14.41
N GLY A 938 5.14 27.20 13.12
CA GLY A 938 5.53 26.22 12.11
C GLY A 938 7.03 25.87 12.10
N SER A 939 7.85 26.58 12.86
CA SER A 939 9.31 26.60 12.68
C SER A 939 10.07 25.55 13.49
N PHE A 940 9.44 24.89 14.48
CA PHE A 940 10.10 23.91 15.36
C PHE A 940 10.76 22.75 14.60
N ASP A 941 10.11 22.27 13.55
CA ASP A 941 10.57 21.15 12.74
C ASP A 941 11.71 21.56 11.79
N ASN A 942 11.93 22.87 11.62
CA ASN A 942 13.01 23.47 10.85
C ASN A 942 14.20 23.84 11.75
N ASP A 943 14.00 23.91 13.07
CA ASP A 943 15.02 24.33 14.02
C ASP A 943 16.02 23.20 14.29
N ILE A 944 17.26 23.40 13.82
CA ILE A 944 18.41 22.52 14.05
C ILE A 944 18.60 22.24 15.54
N GLY A 945 18.42 23.24 16.39
CA GLY A 945 18.57 23.13 17.83
C GLY A 945 17.49 22.23 18.45
N VAL A 946 16.23 22.38 18.04
CA VAL A 946 15.11 21.56 18.56
C VAL A 946 15.27 20.10 18.16
N ILE A 947 15.51 19.82 16.88
CA ILE A 947 15.70 18.46 16.37
C ILE A 947 16.99 17.85 16.92
N GLY A 948 18.07 18.63 16.99
CA GLY A 948 19.34 18.21 17.57
C GLY A 948 19.19 17.77 19.03
N ARG A 949 18.62 18.62 19.89
CA ARG A 949 18.36 18.29 21.31
C ARG A 949 17.45 17.07 21.47
N THR A 950 16.46 16.92 20.59
CA THR A 950 15.55 15.77 20.64
C THR A 950 16.29 14.48 20.31
N LEU A 951 17.16 14.48 19.29
CA LEU A 951 17.98 13.32 18.95
C LEU A 951 19.01 13.01 20.04
N GLU A 952 19.64 14.03 20.65
CA GLU A 952 20.57 13.84 21.78
C GLU A 952 19.87 13.21 22.99
N ARG A 953 18.64 13.66 23.27
CA ARG A 953 17.80 13.08 24.32
C ARG A 953 17.43 11.62 24.04
N ILE A 954 17.05 11.31 22.80
CA ILE A 954 16.67 9.96 22.37
C ILE A 954 17.88 9.01 22.42
N THR A 955 19.03 9.46 21.96
CA THR A 955 20.26 8.65 21.89
C THR A 955 20.99 8.56 23.23
N GLY A 956 20.80 9.56 24.10
CA GLY A 956 21.54 9.72 25.36
C GLY A 956 23.00 10.10 25.17
N ALA A 957 23.39 10.58 23.99
CA ALA A 957 24.77 10.89 23.63
C ALA A 957 24.84 12.06 22.62
N SER A 958 26.05 12.57 22.40
CA SER A 958 26.30 13.52 21.30
C SER A 958 26.01 12.88 19.94
N LEU A 959 25.50 13.69 19.01
CA LEU A 959 25.07 13.21 17.70
C LEU A 959 26.25 12.70 16.85
N ALA A 960 26.12 11.48 16.35
CA ALA A 960 27.04 10.91 15.36
C ALA A 960 26.93 11.63 14.00
N LEU A 961 25.74 12.14 13.67
CA LEU A 961 25.51 13.02 12.53
C LEU A 961 24.80 14.29 13.04
N PRO A 962 25.52 15.42 13.18
CA PRO A 962 24.91 16.68 13.55
C PRO A 962 23.82 17.10 12.57
N VAL A 963 22.74 17.68 13.09
CA VAL A 963 21.70 18.28 12.25
C VAL A 963 22.28 19.57 11.66
N ALA A 964 22.33 19.69 10.33
CA ALA A 964 23.06 20.78 9.66
C ALA A 964 22.22 21.55 8.63
N ASP A 965 21.12 20.98 8.15
CA ASP A 965 20.26 21.57 7.13
C ASP A 965 18.88 20.92 7.15
N LEU A 966 17.88 21.72 7.52
CA LEU A 966 16.44 21.43 7.55
C LEU A 966 15.63 22.43 6.71
N ARG A 967 16.28 23.18 5.80
CA ARG A 967 15.60 24.15 4.94
C ARG A 967 14.68 23.46 3.94
N GLY A 968 13.70 24.16 3.38
CA GLY A 968 13.16 23.85 2.05
C GLY A 968 11.83 23.10 1.99
N PHE A 969 10.88 23.38 2.90
CA PHE A 969 9.48 22.96 2.76
C PHE A 969 8.51 23.88 3.51
#